data_AF-A0AA87LTG1-F1
#
_entry.id   AF-A0AA87LTG1-F1
#
_cell.length_a   1.000
_cell.length_b   1.000
_cell.length_c   1.000
_cell.angle_alpha   90.00
_cell.angle_beta   90.00
_cell.angle_gamma   90.00
#
_symmetry.space_group_name_H-M   'P 1'
#
loop_
_entity.id
_entity.type
_entity.pdbx_description
1 polymer ?
#
loop_
_entity_poly.entity_id
_entity_poly.type
_entity_poly.pdbx_seq_one_letter_code
_entity_poly.pdbx_strand_id
1 'polypeptide(L)'
;MANQPTISEYIRASYPKNQKVKVLEYNAETSALKYQLATFGYENYLGICTVSPNSQRNPDLYYANEKTLTYKNNAEVLVINKADFMDLKNAFHSSADLILFMPSKIIDRASFLPLWAYKLARKKKWDFRFETFFGRSGELRTGIVFRRDHKKDKAARQYLSPEFGLENFFELLNERKLNYVILRWFDELPFLDLDEDVDLLISDDHIEKVRDLLNEKIGILPFDIYSVGGLTGSNFHNIAYYPPYIAETILDQRELWNGKYSVPSKRHYFLSLMYHAVYHKGEKSGISAKSGGTVKQIPQDHDYPGVLQQLAQETGSELDEISLECFHHFLEQEGWAPSTDTIRKLIGVSGNWLESTITSSEHNFKKDGELMVFVIREWATERQLTDKIIDWFERNGLCLVRAVELDEEQKRNAAQSMRGGNWGQGPWPVSGGKPSTLLIMYDYHPKSLNTKMKKKYPHVSNEHYLLKEQLRSEINFSLSKEERANPLHSADDEIEALDYISAVAPDLLQEIKALVTKWDEAYRTSEKVIADVSEKKRRAKVEIVEYQGKRAVKKTYKAGKERFLEREKFVYGELSKECEFIPKLIRSGENYIIVPYLKTNKMTESWHIKKQILKRKHKQEIFSINEFFYNKGYALIDFHPGNILLTSEGLKVIDFEFLYQYEQRPPSVRDSFDLNGFPEDFAEDRPYGIFPKQRRNMWKKILY
;
A
#
# COMPACT_ATOMS: atom_id res chain seq x y z
N MET A 1 -19.36 -26.60 53.59
CA MET A 1 -19.54 -26.91 52.15
C MET A 1 -19.67 -25.57 51.44
N ALA A 2 -18.67 -25.17 50.65
CA ALA A 2 -18.76 -23.92 49.90
C ALA A 2 -19.91 -24.03 48.89
N ASN A 3 -20.80 -23.04 48.83
CA ASN A 3 -21.85 -22.95 47.82
C ASN A 3 -21.20 -22.95 46.44
N GLN A 4 -21.23 -24.09 45.75
CA GLN A 4 -20.77 -24.20 44.37
C GLN A 4 -21.77 -23.47 43.48
N PRO A 5 -21.33 -22.57 42.59
CA PRO A 5 -22.25 -21.79 41.77
C PRO A 5 -22.92 -22.67 40.70
N THR A 6 -24.12 -22.28 40.30
CA THR A 6 -24.71 -22.70 39.02
C THR A 6 -23.97 -22.02 37.85
N ILE A 7 -24.15 -22.54 36.64
CA ILE A 7 -23.56 -21.91 35.43
C ILE A 7 -24.05 -20.46 35.26
N SER A 8 -25.34 -20.21 35.51
CA SER A 8 -25.94 -18.88 35.43
C SER A 8 -25.36 -17.90 36.46
N GLU A 9 -25.15 -18.34 37.70
CA GLU A 9 -24.47 -17.54 38.73
C GLU A 9 -23.01 -17.24 38.37
N TYR A 10 -22.31 -18.19 37.76
CA TYR A 10 -20.93 -17.99 37.30
C TYR A 10 -20.85 -16.95 36.16
N ILE A 11 -21.76 -17.03 35.18
CA ILE A 11 -21.84 -16.05 34.09
C ILE A 11 -22.16 -14.66 34.66
N ARG A 12 -23.13 -14.57 35.58
CA ARG A 12 -23.46 -13.33 36.28
C ARG A 12 -22.27 -12.73 37.02
N ALA A 13 -21.51 -13.56 37.75
CA ALA A 13 -20.31 -13.11 38.45
C ALA A 13 -19.19 -12.66 37.49
N SER A 14 -19.14 -13.25 36.28
CA SER A 14 -18.16 -12.90 35.25
C SER A 14 -18.51 -11.61 34.50
N TYR A 15 -19.80 -11.30 34.36
CA TYR A 15 -20.31 -10.12 33.62
C TYR A 15 -21.28 -9.27 34.46
N PRO A 16 -20.91 -8.82 35.67
CA PRO A 16 -21.85 -8.19 36.61
C PRO A 16 -22.43 -6.86 36.14
N LYS A 17 -21.78 -6.20 35.15
CA LYS A 17 -22.18 -4.90 34.59
C LYS A 17 -22.62 -4.98 33.12
N ASN A 18 -22.59 -6.17 32.50
CA ASN A 18 -22.94 -6.34 31.09
C ASN A 18 -24.03 -7.41 30.93
N GLN A 19 -25.27 -7.01 31.12
CA GLN A 19 -26.44 -7.88 30.94
C GLN A 19 -26.75 -8.18 29.46
N LYS A 20 -26.16 -7.44 28.53
CA LYS A 20 -26.31 -7.66 27.08
C LYS A 20 -25.36 -8.71 26.52
N VAL A 21 -24.54 -9.34 27.37
CA VAL A 21 -23.55 -10.34 26.96
C VAL A 21 -24.22 -11.46 26.16
N LYS A 22 -23.63 -11.78 25.00
CA LYS A 22 -24.16 -12.82 24.10
C LYS A 22 -23.77 -14.21 24.57
N VAL A 23 -24.76 -15.00 24.99
CA VAL A 23 -24.56 -16.37 25.51
C VAL A 23 -25.10 -17.39 24.51
N LEU A 24 -24.24 -18.33 24.10
CA LEU A 24 -24.62 -19.48 23.28
C LEU A 24 -24.41 -20.77 24.07
N GLU A 25 -25.45 -21.59 24.19
CA GLU A 25 -25.36 -22.95 24.76
C GLU A 25 -25.41 -23.99 23.64
N TYR A 26 -24.30 -24.66 23.37
CA TYR A 26 -24.21 -25.75 22.40
C TYR A 26 -24.50 -27.10 23.07
N ASN A 27 -25.27 -27.95 22.39
CA ASN A 27 -25.86 -29.19 22.92
C ASN A 27 -26.76 -28.95 24.14
N ALA A 28 -27.61 -27.92 24.06
CA ALA A 28 -28.64 -27.64 25.05
C ALA A 28 -29.67 -28.78 25.11
N GLU A 29 -29.93 -29.29 26.32
CA GLU A 29 -30.95 -30.33 26.56
C GLU A 29 -32.31 -29.72 26.94
N THR A 30 -32.29 -28.53 27.56
CA THR A 30 -33.48 -27.85 28.08
C THR A 30 -33.28 -26.34 28.01
N SER A 31 -34.35 -25.56 28.11
CA SER A 31 -34.29 -24.09 28.22
C SER A 31 -34.03 -23.58 29.64
N ALA A 32 -33.60 -24.44 30.57
CA ALA A 32 -33.40 -24.05 31.97
C ALA A 32 -32.36 -22.94 32.15
N LEU A 33 -31.24 -23.00 31.42
CA LEU A 33 -30.19 -21.98 31.50
C LEU A 33 -30.69 -20.62 31.00
N LYS A 34 -31.49 -20.60 29.91
CA LYS A 34 -32.19 -19.41 29.40
C LYS A 34 -32.98 -18.73 30.51
N TYR A 35 -33.86 -19.48 31.17
CA TYR A 35 -34.73 -18.93 32.22
C TYR A 35 -33.95 -18.46 33.45
N GLN A 36 -32.91 -19.19 33.86
CA GLN A 36 -32.05 -18.77 34.98
C GLN A 36 -31.25 -17.49 34.67
N LEU A 37 -30.79 -17.32 33.44
CA LEU A 37 -30.10 -16.10 33.01
C LEU A 37 -31.08 -14.92 32.93
N ALA A 38 -32.31 -15.17 32.44
CA ALA A 38 -33.36 -14.16 32.36
C ALA A 38 -33.76 -13.61 33.75
N THR A 39 -33.81 -14.44 34.80
CA THR A 39 -34.09 -13.93 36.17
C THR A 39 -33.00 -12.99 36.70
N PHE A 40 -31.81 -13.01 36.11
CA PHE A 40 -30.72 -12.07 36.40
C PHE A 40 -30.63 -10.90 35.40
N GLY A 41 -31.57 -10.81 34.45
CA GLY A 41 -31.64 -9.77 33.41
C GLY A 41 -30.78 -10.05 32.17
N TYR A 42 -30.27 -11.27 32.00
CA TYR A 42 -29.48 -11.66 30.82
C TYR A 42 -30.40 -12.31 29.78
N GLU A 43 -30.83 -11.53 28.79
CA GLU A 43 -31.83 -11.96 27.79
C GLU A 43 -31.22 -12.41 26.46
N ASN A 44 -29.95 -12.09 26.20
CA ASN A 44 -29.27 -12.37 24.93
C ASN A 44 -28.70 -13.79 24.87
N TYR A 45 -29.60 -14.77 24.72
CA TYR A 45 -29.32 -16.19 24.86
C TYR A 45 -29.81 -17.02 23.67
N LEU A 46 -29.00 -17.97 23.20
CA LEU A 46 -29.42 -18.97 22.21
C LEU A 46 -28.95 -20.37 22.63
N GLY A 47 -29.90 -21.29 22.80
CA GLY A 47 -29.62 -22.70 23.07
C GLY A 47 -29.75 -23.55 21.82
N ILE A 48 -28.70 -24.28 21.44
CA ILE A 48 -28.64 -25.15 20.26
C ILE A 48 -28.76 -26.61 20.69
N CYS A 49 -29.82 -27.28 20.24
CA CYS A 49 -30.03 -28.71 20.43
C CYS A 49 -29.63 -29.49 19.17
N THR A 50 -28.61 -30.35 19.29
CA THR A 50 -28.07 -31.14 18.17
C THR A 50 -28.71 -32.53 18.03
N VAL A 51 -29.48 -32.97 19.02
CA VAL A 51 -30.12 -34.28 19.02
C VAL A 51 -31.50 -34.18 18.38
N SER A 52 -31.77 -35.05 17.39
CA SER A 52 -33.10 -35.19 16.81
C SER A 52 -34.11 -35.56 17.91
N PRO A 53 -35.18 -34.76 18.12
CA PRO A 53 -36.11 -34.98 19.22
C PRO A 53 -36.92 -36.26 18.98
N ASN A 54 -36.87 -37.21 19.92
CA ASN A 54 -37.74 -38.40 19.93
C ASN A 54 -39.18 -38.08 20.41
N SER A 55 -39.42 -36.88 20.95
CA SER A 55 -40.72 -36.35 21.42
C SER A 55 -40.70 -34.81 21.42
N GLN A 56 -41.89 -34.19 21.51
CA GLN A 56 -42.22 -32.75 21.42
C GLN A 56 -41.03 -31.76 21.54
N ARG A 57 -40.77 -30.99 20.47
CA ARG A 57 -39.72 -29.95 20.41
C ARG A 57 -39.93 -28.88 21.49
N ASN A 58 -38.87 -28.51 22.20
CA ASN A 58 -38.86 -27.35 23.08
C ASN A 58 -38.79 -26.08 22.22
N PRO A 59 -39.82 -25.21 22.24
CA PRO A 59 -39.87 -24.02 21.38
C PRO A 59 -38.78 -22.99 21.70
N ASP A 60 -38.14 -23.06 22.87
CA ASP A 60 -37.07 -22.14 23.28
C ASP A 60 -35.67 -22.53 22.79
N LEU A 61 -35.52 -23.68 22.13
CA LEU A 61 -34.24 -24.17 21.62
C LEU A 61 -34.23 -24.16 20.10
N TYR A 62 -33.07 -23.84 19.54
CA TYR A 62 -32.79 -23.94 18.11
C TYR A 62 -32.25 -25.33 17.78
N TYR A 63 -32.84 -26.00 16.80
CA TYR A 63 -32.47 -27.38 16.44
C TYR A 63 -31.58 -27.37 15.20
N ALA A 64 -30.31 -27.70 15.36
CA ALA A 64 -29.34 -27.82 14.26
C ALA A 64 -28.23 -28.80 14.64
N ASN A 65 -27.81 -29.64 13.70
CA ASN A 65 -26.79 -30.67 13.94
C ASN A 65 -25.49 -30.35 13.17
N GLU A 66 -24.91 -29.20 13.46
CA GLU A 66 -23.70 -28.71 12.80
C GLU A 66 -22.62 -28.33 13.81
N LYS A 67 -21.44 -28.92 13.66
CA LYS A 67 -20.28 -28.64 14.53
C LYS A 67 -19.71 -27.25 14.33
N THR A 68 -19.98 -26.62 13.19
CA THR A 68 -19.47 -25.30 12.83
C THR A 68 -20.05 -24.21 13.73
N LEU A 69 -21.23 -24.43 14.31
CA LEU A 69 -21.91 -23.51 15.23
C LEU A 69 -21.12 -23.22 16.51
N THR A 70 -20.13 -24.05 16.87
CA THR A 70 -19.20 -23.76 17.98
C THR A 70 -18.25 -22.60 17.69
N TYR A 71 -18.07 -22.19 16.42
CA TYR A 71 -17.18 -21.09 16.04
C TYR A 71 -17.77 -20.10 15.02
N LYS A 72 -18.74 -20.53 14.20
CA LYS A 72 -19.54 -19.67 13.32
C LYS A 72 -20.66 -18.99 14.13
N ASN A 73 -20.28 -18.12 15.06
CA ASN A 73 -21.19 -17.33 15.89
C ASN A 73 -20.54 -16.05 16.42
N ASN A 74 -21.35 -15.13 16.94
CA ASN A 74 -20.90 -13.91 17.60
C ASN A 74 -20.99 -13.97 19.15
N ALA A 75 -20.91 -15.17 19.75
CA ALA A 75 -21.03 -15.36 21.19
C ALA A 75 -19.83 -14.76 21.95
N GLU A 76 -20.11 -14.16 23.10
CA GLU A 76 -19.10 -13.72 24.07
C GLU A 76 -18.88 -14.77 25.16
N VAL A 77 -19.92 -15.54 25.45
CA VAL A 77 -19.90 -16.70 26.33
C VAL A 77 -20.40 -17.92 25.57
N LEU A 78 -19.59 -18.97 25.55
CA LEU A 78 -19.94 -20.23 24.92
C LEU A 78 -20.01 -21.32 26.00
N VAL A 79 -21.19 -21.89 26.21
CA VAL A 79 -21.40 -23.06 27.07
C VAL A 79 -21.49 -24.28 26.16
N ILE A 80 -20.63 -25.27 26.38
CA ILE A 80 -20.52 -26.44 25.51
C ILE A 80 -20.79 -27.69 26.35
N ASN A 81 -21.92 -28.33 26.12
CA ASN A 81 -22.32 -29.54 26.85
C ASN A 81 -22.01 -30.81 26.06
N LYS A 82 -21.56 -31.89 26.72
CA LYS A 82 -21.42 -33.24 26.13
C LYS A 82 -20.73 -33.29 24.75
N ALA A 83 -19.82 -32.34 24.49
CA ALA A 83 -19.20 -32.18 23.19
C ALA A 83 -17.85 -32.87 23.14
N ASP A 84 -17.40 -33.17 21.92
CA ASP A 84 -16.13 -33.85 21.73
C ASP A 84 -14.95 -32.87 21.64
N PHE A 85 -13.76 -33.43 21.45
CA PHE A 85 -12.53 -32.66 21.32
C PHE A 85 -12.53 -31.69 20.13
N MET A 86 -13.17 -32.05 19.00
CA MET A 86 -13.21 -31.19 17.82
C MET A 86 -14.10 -29.98 18.05
N ASP A 87 -15.22 -30.15 18.77
CA ASP A 87 -16.10 -29.05 19.15
C ASP A 87 -15.36 -28.01 20.01
N LEU A 88 -14.59 -28.47 21.00
CA LEU A 88 -13.76 -27.59 21.83
C LEU A 88 -12.61 -26.95 21.03
N LYS A 89 -11.95 -27.71 20.14
CA LYS A 89 -10.91 -27.18 19.26
C LYS A 89 -11.46 -26.04 18.40
N ASN A 90 -12.64 -26.22 17.82
CA ASN A 90 -13.34 -25.24 17.01
C ASN A 90 -13.74 -24.02 17.84
N ALA A 91 -14.28 -24.21 19.04
CA ALA A 91 -14.64 -23.14 19.95
C ALA A 91 -13.50 -22.15 20.26
N PHE A 92 -12.24 -22.59 20.29
CA PHE A 92 -11.08 -21.68 20.43
C PHE A 92 -10.82 -20.76 19.23
N HIS A 93 -11.53 -20.97 18.11
CA HIS A 93 -11.54 -20.09 16.95
C HIS A 93 -12.74 -19.13 16.92
N SER A 94 -13.70 -19.28 17.85
CA SER A 94 -14.84 -18.36 18.00
C SER A 94 -14.42 -16.96 18.47
N SER A 95 -15.40 -16.07 18.59
CA SER A 95 -15.27 -14.72 19.16
C SER A 95 -15.40 -14.68 20.70
N ALA A 96 -15.69 -15.81 21.35
CA ALA A 96 -15.97 -15.88 22.79
C ALA A 96 -14.77 -15.50 23.67
N ASP A 97 -15.02 -14.78 24.75
CA ASP A 97 -14.02 -14.45 25.78
C ASP A 97 -14.05 -15.47 26.93
N LEU A 98 -15.17 -16.18 27.07
CA LEU A 98 -15.42 -17.20 28.08
C LEU A 98 -15.98 -18.46 27.42
N ILE A 99 -15.32 -19.61 27.60
CA ILE A 99 -15.82 -20.91 27.16
C ILE A 99 -15.95 -21.83 28.37
N LEU A 100 -17.16 -22.33 28.63
CA LEU A 100 -17.45 -23.32 29.66
C LEU A 100 -17.65 -24.67 28.99
N PHE A 101 -16.70 -25.57 29.16
CA PHE A 101 -16.75 -26.90 28.58
C PHE A 101 -17.15 -27.95 29.63
N MET A 102 -18.25 -28.65 29.37
CA MET A 102 -18.83 -29.67 30.24
C MET A 102 -18.69 -31.06 29.58
N PRO A 103 -17.59 -31.79 29.86
CA PRO A 103 -17.30 -33.07 29.20
C PRO A 103 -18.27 -34.19 29.61
N SER A 104 -18.51 -35.13 28.70
CA SER A 104 -19.36 -36.31 28.96
C SER A 104 -18.65 -37.44 29.72
N LYS A 105 -17.31 -37.58 29.64
CA LYS A 105 -16.54 -38.64 30.32
C LYS A 105 -15.32 -38.08 31.06
N ILE A 106 -14.91 -38.75 32.13
CA ILE A 106 -13.74 -38.35 32.96
C ILE A 106 -12.42 -38.50 32.20
N ILE A 107 -12.30 -39.49 31.29
CA ILE A 107 -11.09 -39.75 30.49
C ILE A 107 -10.80 -38.60 29.51
N ASP A 108 -11.82 -37.83 29.10
CA ASP A 108 -11.65 -36.64 28.25
C ASP A 108 -10.91 -35.50 28.97
N ARG A 109 -10.72 -35.59 30.29
CA ARG A 109 -9.95 -34.61 31.09
C ARG A 109 -8.43 -34.73 30.93
N ALA A 110 -7.88 -35.87 30.52
CA ALA A 110 -6.44 -36.02 30.32
C ALA A 110 -6.01 -35.62 28.89
N SER A 111 -6.91 -35.80 27.92
CA SER A 111 -6.65 -35.65 26.49
C SER A 111 -6.66 -34.19 25.99
N PHE A 112 -7.07 -33.20 26.81
CA PHE A 112 -7.11 -31.79 26.41
C PHE A 112 -5.85 -30.98 26.77
N LEU A 113 -5.03 -31.47 27.72
CA LEU A 113 -3.77 -30.84 28.14
C LEU A 113 -2.79 -30.58 26.96
N PRO A 114 -2.64 -31.48 25.97
CA PRO A 114 -1.82 -31.23 24.78
C PRO A 114 -2.35 -30.09 23.91
N LEU A 115 -3.67 -29.93 23.78
CA LEU A 115 -4.28 -28.86 22.98
C LEU A 115 -4.12 -27.49 23.66
N TRP A 116 -4.19 -27.45 24.99
CA TRP A 116 -3.86 -26.27 25.78
C TRP A 116 -2.39 -25.89 25.63
N ALA A 117 -1.45 -26.84 25.77
CA ALA A 117 -0.03 -26.60 25.55
C ALA A 117 0.26 -26.07 24.13
N TYR A 118 -0.42 -26.64 23.12
CA TYR A 118 -0.36 -26.18 21.73
C TYR A 118 -0.87 -24.74 21.54
N LYS A 119 -1.96 -24.34 22.23
CA LYS A 119 -2.52 -22.98 22.11
C LYS A 119 -1.74 -21.94 22.92
N LEU A 120 -1.16 -22.30 24.06
CA LEU A 120 -0.20 -21.47 24.78
C LEU A 120 1.01 -21.13 23.91
N ALA A 121 1.57 -22.13 23.21
CA ALA A 121 2.68 -21.94 22.27
C ALA A 121 2.33 -20.97 21.12
N ARG A 122 1.05 -20.85 20.76
CA ARG A 122 0.53 -19.93 19.71
C ARG A 122 0.12 -18.54 20.21
N LYS A 123 0.50 -18.14 21.43
CA LYS A 123 0.37 -16.76 21.96
C LYS A 123 -1.06 -16.18 22.09
N LYS A 124 -2.12 -17.00 22.06
CA LYS A 124 -3.53 -16.52 22.20
C LYS A 124 -4.00 -16.23 23.64
N LYS A 125 -3.13 -16.25 24.64
CA LYS A 125 -3.39 -15.91 26.07
C LYS A 125 -4.73 -16.47 26.61
N TRP A 126 -4.93 -17.78 26.49
CA TRP A 126 -6.05 -18.47 27.15
C TRP A 126 -5.62 -18.96 28.53
N ASP A 127 -6.33 -18.53 29.57
CA ASP A 127 -6.27 -19.08 30.91
C ASP A 127 -7.33 -20.17 31.07
N PHE A 128 -7.07 -21.17 31.92
CA PHE A 128 -8.06 -22.19 32.22
C PHE A 128 -8.07 -22.57 33.69
N ARG A 129 -9.24 -23.04 34.17
CA ARG A 129 -9.42 -23.59 35.50
C ARG A 129 -10.52 -24.64 35.51
N PHE A 130 -10.41 -25.58 36.44
CA PHE A 130 -11.51 -26.49 36.74
C PHE A 130 -12.46 -25.82 37.71
N GLU A 131 -13.75 -25.85 37.41
CA GLU A 131 -14.80 -25.32 38.28
C GLU A 131 -15.88 -26.38 38.44
N THR A 132 -16.46 -26.46 39.63
CA THR A 132 -17.56 -27.41 39.90
C THR A 132 -18.86 -26.64 39.93
N PHE A 133 -19.81 -27.08 39.12
CA PHE A 133 -21.12 -26.46 38.99
C PHE A 133 -22.21 -27.32 39.60
N PHE A 134 -23.18 -26.67 40.25
CA PHE A 134 -24.37 -27.34 40.75
C PHE A 134 -25.36 -27.60 39.61
N GLY A 135 -25.69 -28.87 39.37
CA GLY A 135 -26.62 -29.33 38.35
C GLY A 135 -28.07 -29.36 38.82
N ARG A 136 -29.00 -29.55 37.87
CA ARG A 136 -30.45 -29.49 38.10
C ARG A 136 -30.99 -30.59 39.02
N SER A 137 -30.38 -31.78 39.01
CA SER A 137 -30.76 -32.94 39.83
C SER A 137 -30.08 -32.97 41.21
N GLY A 138 -29.37 -31.89 41.59
CA GLY A 138 -28.52 -31.87 42.79
C GLY A 138 -27.15 -32.53 42.59
N GLU A 139 -26.83 -32.96 41.37
CA GLU A 139 -25.51 -33.51 41.03
C GLU A 139 -24.47 -32.40 40.84
N LEU A 140 -23.24 -32.66 41.27
CA LEU A 140 -22.10 -31.77 41.02
C LEU A 140 -21.42 -32.19 39.70
N ARG A 141 -21.28 -31.24 38.77
CA ARG A 141 -20.56 -31.46 37.50
C ARG A 141 -19.32 -30.58 37.45
N THR A 142 -18.14 -31.18 37.30
CA THR A 142 -16.90 -30.40 37.07
C THR A 142 -16.77 -30.07 35.59
N GLY A 143 -16.73 -28.77 35.29
CA GLY A 143 -16.42 -28.22 33.97
C GLY A 143 -15.01 -27.63 33.90
N ILE A 144 -14.60 -27.29 32.69
CA ILE A 144 -13.37 -26.55 32.42
C ILE A 144 -13.77 -25.19 31.90
N VAL A 145 -13.28 -24.15 32.56
CA VAL A 145 -13.53 -22.76 32.16
C VAL A 145 -12.28 -22.22 31.50
N PHE A 146 -12.42 -21.79 30.25
CA PHE A 146 -11.39 -21.07 29.51
C PHE A 146 -11.75 -19.58 29.44
N ARG A 147 -10.78 -18.73 29.70
CA ARG A 147 -10.92 -17.28 29.60
C ARG A 147 -9.78 -16.68 28.79
N ARG A 148 -10.07 -15.65 28.03
CA ARG A 148 -9.03 -14.80 27.41
C ARG A 148 -9.40 -13.34 27.56
N ASP A 149 -8.39 -12.50 27.46
CA ASP A 149 -8.55 -11.06 27.28
C ASP A 149 -7.85 -10.68 25.97
N HIS A 150 -8.63 -10.16 25.02
CA HIS A 150 -8.12 -9.74 23.73
C HIS A 150 -8.95 -8.61 23.14
N LYS A 151 -8.27 -7.76 22.37
CA LYS A 151 -8.97 -6.75 21.56
C LYS A 151 -9.64 -7.47 20.39
N LYS A 152 -10.96 -7.30 20.27
CA LYS A 152 -11.74 -7.81 19.13
C LYS A 152 -11.51 -6.89 17.94
N ASP A 153 -10.85 -7.41 16.91
CA ASP A 153 -10.71 -6.70 15.64
C ASP A 153 -12.02 -6.79 14.86
N LYS A 154 -12.39 -5.72 14.15
CA LYS A 154 -13.55 -5.76 13.25
C LYS A 154 -13.24 -6.73 12.10
N ALA A 155 -14.19 -7.59 11.76
CA ALA A 155 -14.08 -8.57 10.68
C ALA A 155 -15.27 -8.45 9.72
N ALA A 156 -15.07 -8.86 8.46
CA ALA A 156 -16.15 -8.90 7.47
C ALA A 156 -17.23 -9.92 7.84
N ARG A 157 -16.85 -11.07 8.42
CA ARG A 157 -17.81 -12.09 8.88
C ARG A 157 -18.60 -11.59 10.09
N GLN A 158 -19.92 -11.60 9.97
CA GLN A 158 -20.92 -11.27 10.97
C GLN A 158 -21.95 -12.41 11.07
N TYR A 159 -22.82 -12.37 12.09
CA TYR A 159 -23.78 -13.44 12.32
C TYR A 159 -25.14 -12.92 12.73
N LEU A 160 -26.18 -13.22 11.95
CA LEU A 160 -27.56 -12.85 12.24
C LEU A 160 -28.20 -13.85 13.23
N SER A 161 -29.04 -13.31 14.11
CA SER A 161 -29.82 -14.11 15.05
C SER A 161 -30.96 -14.85 14.35
N PRO A 162 -31.11 -16.18 14.55
CA PRO A 162 -32.24 -16.92 14.02
C PRO A 162 -33.57 -16.47 14.64
N GLU A 163 -33.54 -15.89 15.86
CA GLU A 163 -34.72 -15.28 16.47
C GLU A 163 -35.18 -14.01 15.76
N PHE A 164 -34.23 -13.26 15.19
CA PHE A 164 -34.55 -12.05 14.44
C PHE A 164 -35.09 -12.41 13.05
N GLY A 165 -34.48 -13.41 12.41
CA GLY A 165 -34.94 -13.96 11.13
C GLY A 165 -34.44 -13.15 9.93
N LEU A 166 -34.23 -13.85 8.81
CA LEU A 166 -33.67 -13.28 7.59
C LEU A 166 -34.62 -12.25 6.95
N GLU A 167 -35.92 -12.55 6.89
CA GLU A 167 -36.92 -11.68 6.27
C GLU A 167 -37.05 -10.35 7.02
N ASN A 168 -37.26 -10.41 8.34
CA ASN A 168 -37.33 -9.21 9.20
C ASN A 168 -36.06 -8.35 9.11
N PHE A 169 -34.89 -8.98 8.95
CA PHE A 169 -33.64 -8.24 8.78
C PHE A 169 -33.67 -7.39 7.51
N PHE A 170 -34.01 -7.96 6.36
CA PHE A 170 -34.08 -7.20 5.11
C PHE A 170 -35.24 -6.20 5.06
N GLU A 171 -36.39 -6.54 5.63
CA GLU A 171 -37.49 -5.58 5.83
C GLU A 171 -37.00 -4.34 6.60
N LEU A 172 -36.28 -4.54 7.71
CA LEU A 172 -35.73 -3.45 8.49
C LEU A 172 -34.66 -2.63 7.73
N LEU A 173 -33.83 -3.27 6.91
CA LEU A 173 -32.87 -2.55 6.06
C LEU A 173 -33.60 -1.65 5.04
N ASN A 174 -34.66 -2.17 4.41
CA ASN A 174 -35.49 -1.45 3.45
C ASN A 174 -36.24 -0.29 4.11
N GLU A 175 -36.88 -0.52 5.25
CA GLU A 175 -37.59 0.50 6.04
C GLU A 175 -36.67 1.66 6.44
N ARG A 176 -35.44 1.34 6.84
CA ARG A 176 -34.41 2.32 7.20
C ARG A 176 -33.70 2.94 5.99
N LYS A 177 -34.08 2.54 4.77
CA LYS A 177 -33.48 2.98 3.50
C LYS A 177 -31.95 2.83 3.48
N LEU A 178 -31.45 1.73 4.04
CA LEU A 178 -30.03 1.44 4.03
C LEU A 178 -29.62 0.99 2.63
N ASN A 179 -28.46 1.46 2.17
CA ASN A 179 -27.96 1.16 0.82
C ASN A 179 -27.11 -0.12 0.87
N TYR A 180 -27.73 -1.23 0.45
CA TYR A 180 -27.11 -2.55 0.45
C TYR A 180 -27.54 -3.36 -0.79
N VAL A 181 -26.75 -4.38 -1.13
CA VAL A 181 -27.04 -5.37 -2.17
C VAL A 181 -26.57 -6.75 -1.71
N ILE A 182 -27.39 -7.79 -1.93
CA ILE A 182 -26.97 -9.19 -1.79
C ILE A 182 -26.24 -9.60 -3.07
N LEU A 183 -24.95 -9.92 -2.98
CA LEU A 183 -24.09 -10.04 -4.16
C LEU A 183 -24.37 -11.25 -5.04
N ARG A 184 -24.76 -12.38 -4.45
CA ARG A 184 -24.91 -13.66 -5.16
C ARG A 184 -25.78 -14.63 -4.38
N TRP A 185 -26.28 -15.65 -5.08
CA TRP A 185 -27.08 -16.76 -4.53
C TRP A 185 -28.35 -16.29 -3.79
N PHE A 186 -28.85 -15.11 -4.15
CA PHE A 186 -30.02 -14.50 -3.53
C PHE A 186 -31.33 -15.21 -3.89
N ASP A 187 -31.31 -16.03 -4.94
CA ASP A 187 -32.40 -16.87 -5.42
C ASP A 187 -32.57 -18.17 -4.60
N GLU A 188 -31.55 -18.55 -3.83
CA GLU A 188 -31.57 -19.72 -2.95
C GLU A 188 -31.93 -19.36 -1.49
N LEU A 189 -32.17 -18.07 -1.20
CA LEU A 189 -32.49 -17.61 0.16
C LEU A 189 -33.93 -17.98 0.59
N PRO A 190 -34.12 -18.44 1.84
CA PRO A 190 -33.09 -18.77 2.84
C PRO A 190 -32.39 -20.10 2.52
N PHE A 191 -31.07 -20.15 2.70
CA PHE A 191 -30.29 -21.36 2.49
C PHE A 191 -30.76 -22.51 3.40
N LEU A 192 -30.66 -23.75 2.88
CA LEU A 192 -30.96 -24.96 3.64
C LEU A 192 -29.83 -25.35 4.60
N ASP A 193 -28.60 -25.02 4.23
CA ASP A 193 -27.37 -25.27 5.00
C ASP A 193 -26.94 -23.99 5.74
N LEU A 194 -26.67 -24.07 7.04
CA LEU A 194 -26.21 -22.91 7.81
C LEU A 194 -24.71 -22.62 7.57
N ASP A 195 -24.02 -23.49 6.84
CA ASP A 195 -22.63 -23.24 6.45
C ASP A 195 -22.50 -22.22 5.31
N GLU A 196 -23.54 -22.01 4.50
CA GLU A 196 -23.62 -20.99 3.45
C GLU A 196 -23.86 -19.60 4.02
N ASP A 197 -23.17 -18.61 3.45
CA ASP A 197 -23.17 -17.24 3.92
C ASP A 197 -23.78 -16.24 2.95
N VAL A 198 -24.41 -15.22 3.53
CA VAL A 198 -24.99 -14.13 2.75
C VAL A 198 -23.96 -13.03 2.56
N ASP A 199 -23.51 -12.84 1.33
CA ASP A 199 -22.57 -11.79 0.97
C ASP A 199 -23.28 -10.47 0.68
N LEU A 200 -22.97 -9.44 1.45
CA LEU A 200 -23.52 -8.09 1.29
C LEU A 200 -22.46 -7.10 0.84
N LEU A 201 -22.80 -6.29 -0.15
CA LEU A 201 -22.14 -5.03 -0.43
C LEU A 201 -22.97 -3.88 0.15
N ILE A 202 -22.35 -2.98 0.90
CA ILE A 202 -23.03 -1.91 1.64
C ILE A 202 -22.28 -0.59 1.43
N SER A 203 -22.99 0.53 1.33
CA SER A 203 -22.36 1.86 1.26
C SER A 203 -21.53 2.15 2.52
N ASP A 204 -20.42 2.88 2.38
CA ASP A 204 -19.55 3.26 3.50
C ASP A 204 -20.32 3.96 4.65
N ASP A 205 -21.32 4.80 4.34
CA ASP A 205 -22.13 5.52 5.33
C ASP A 205 -23.08 4.63 6.15
N HIS A 206 -23.32 3.40 5.71
CA HIS A 206 -24.31 2.49 6.29
C HIS A 206 -23.71 1.21 6.88
N ILE A 207 -22.44 0.91 6.61
CA ILE A 207 -21.80 -0.34 7.06
C ILE A 207 -21.88 -0.55 8.57
N GLU A 208 -21.68 0.50 9.38
CA GLU A 208 -21.77 0.38 10.85
C GLU A 208 -23.21 0.13 11.30
N LYS A 209 -24.20 0.78 10.67
CA LYS A 209 -25.63 0.56 11.00
C LYS A 209 -26.06 -0.87 10.72
N VAL A 210 -25.62 -1.45 9.60
CA VAL A 210 -25.89 -2.85 9.24
C VAL A 210 -25.16 -3.80 10.20
N ARG A 211 -23.89 -3.51 10.53
CA ARG A 211 -23.11 -4.31 11.48
C ARG A 211 -23.73 -4.33 12.87
N ASP A 212 -24.26 -3.20 13.34
CA ASP A 212 -24.93 -3.10 14.63
C ASP A 212 -26.19 -3.97 14.67
N LEU A 213 -26.98 -3.97 13.59
CA LEU A 213 -28.16 -4.83 13.45
C LEU A 213 -27.80 -6.33 13.47
N LEU A 214 -26.78 -6.73 12.72
CA LEU A 214 -26.30 -8.11 12.74
C LEU A 214 -25.77 -8.53 14.12
N ASN A 215 -25.23 -7.61 14.91
CA ASN A 215 -24.61 -7.92 16.19
C ASN A 215 -25.48 -7.70 17.43
N GLU A 216 -26.71 -7.20 17.25
CA GLU A 216 -27.62 -6.86 18.34
C GLU A 216 -27.93 -8.07 19.24
N LYS A 217 -28.17 -9.23 18.62
CA LYS A 217 -28.44 -10.50 19.30
C LYS A 217 -27.39 -11.56 18.97
N ILE A 218 -27.36 -12.61 19.79
CA ILE A 218 -26.58 -13.83 19.51
C ILE A 218 -27.06 -14.44 18.18
N GLY A 219 -26.12 -14.60 17.26
CA GLY A 219 -26.34 -15.06 15.91
C GLY A 219 -25.45 -16.21 15.51
N ILE A 220 -25.97 -16.99 14.56
CA ILE A 220 -25.34 -18.17 13.97
C ILE A 220 -25.44 -18.19 12.44
N LEU A 221 -26.33 -17.38 11.85
CA LEU A 221 -26.49 -17.30 10.40
C LEU A 221 -25.39 -16.41 9.82
N PRO A 222 -24.44 -16.93 9.03
CA PRO A 222 -23.27 -16.17 8.64
C PRO A 222 -23.56 -15.15 7.54
N PHE A 223 -22.96 -13.97 7.68
CA PHE A 223 -22.97 -12.89 6.70
C PHE A 223 -21.54 -12.43 6.45
N ASP A 224 -21.14 -12.25 5.20
CA ASP A 224 -19.93 -11.51 4.87
C ASP A 224 -20.32 -10.10 4.40
N ILE A 225 -19.88 -9.08 5.15
CA ILE A 225 -20.18 -7.68 4.82
C ILE A 225 -18.96 -6.98 4.22
N TYR A 226 -19.17 -6.36 3.06
CA TYR A 226 -18.17 -5.57 2.33
C TYR A 226 -18.66 -4.14 2.16
N SER A 227 -17.74 -3.19 2.27
CA SER A 227 -18.02 -1.78 2.02
C SER A 227 -17.36 -1.30 0.74
N VAL A 228 -17.91 -0.23 0.15
CA VAL A 228 -17.41 0.39 -1.09
C VAL A 228 -15.91 0.70 -1.00
N GLY A 229 -15.49 1.37 0.08
CA GLY A 229 -14.09 1.76 0.29
C GLY A 229 -13.20 0.67 0.89
N GLY A 230 -13.76 -0.49 1.26
CA GLY A 230 -13.03 -1.52 2.01
C GLY A 230 -12.65 -1.06 3.43
N LEU A 231 -13.58 -0.44 4.15
CA LEU A 231 -13.40 0.01 5.52
C LEU A 231 -12.99 -1.14 6.48
N THR A 232 -12.38 -0.79 7.61
CA THR A 232 -11.87 -1.77 8.59
C THR A 232 -12.97 -2.76 9.03
N GLY A 233 -12.71 -4.06 8.83
CA GLY A 233 -13.69 -5.11 9.10
C GLY A 233 -14.79 -5.23 8.04
N SER A 234 -14.52 -4.80 6.82
CA SER A 234 -15.37 -4.97 5.63
C SER A 234 -14.54 -4.98 4.34
N ASN A 235 -13.26 -5.35 4.45
CA ASN A 235 -12.33 -5.48 3.33
C ASN A 235 -12.07 -6.95 3.02
N PHE A 236 -11.63 -7.23 1.80
CA PHE A 236 -11.16 -8.53 1.35
C PHE A 236 -9.65 -8.50 1.30
N HIS A 237 -8.95 -9.26 2.15
CA HIS A 237 -7.48 -9.31 2.15
C HIS A 237 -6.77 -7.92 2.17
N ASN A 238 -7.33 -6.94 2.90
CA ASN A 238 -6.88 -5.55 2.98
C ASN A 238 -7.10 -4.68 1.72
N ILE A 239 -7.96 -5.11 0.80
CA ILE A 239 -8.46 -4.29 -0.32
C ILE A 239 -9.99 -4.21 -0.30
N ALA A 240 -10.55 -3.23 -1.02
CA ALA A 240 -11.98 -3.22 -1.29
C ALA A 240 -12.37 -4.48 -2.07
N TYR A 241 -13.60 -4.97 -1.87
CA TYR A 241 -14.06 -6.19 -2.51
C TYR A 241 -14.20 -6.03 -4.02
N TYR A 242 -14.76 -4.91 -4.45
CA TYR A 242 -14.67 -4.42 -5.83
C TYR A 242 -13.93 -3.08 -5.83
N PRO A 243 -13.36 -2.67 -6.96
CA PRO A 243 -13.02 -1.26 -7.20
C PRO A 243 -14.20 -0.36 -6.79
N PRO A 244 -13.97 0.73 -6.02
CA PRO A 244 -15.05 1.54 -5.45
C PRO A 244 -16.12 1.99 -6.45
N TYR A 245 -15.75 2.38 -7.67
CA TYR A 245 -16.72 2.79 -8.69
C TYR A 245 -17.62 1.64 -9.17
N ILE A 246 -17.12 0.41 -9.21
CA ILE A 246 -17.90 -0.78 -9.52
C ILE A 246 -18.88 -1.05 -8.38
N ALA A 247 -18.39 -0.98 -7.14
CA ALA A 247 -19.23 -1.16 -5.96
C ALA A 247 -20.37 -0.12 -5.90
N GLU A 248 -20.06 1.16 -6.16
CA GLU A 248 -21.04 2.24 -6.27
C GLU A 248 -22.05 1.95 -7.39
N THR A 249 -21.58 1.54 -8.56
CA THR A 249 -22.46 1.20 -9.69
C THR A 249 -23.42 0.06 -9.35
N ILE A 250 -22.94 -1.01 -8.69
CA ILE A 250 -23.78 -2.13 -8.22
C ILE A 250 -24.86 -1.64 -7.24
N LEU A 251 -24.48 -0.78 -6.29
CA LEU A 251 -25.42 -0.22 -5.31
C LEU A 251 -26.45 0.70 -5.97
N ASP A 252 -26.02 1.56 -6.89
CA ASP A 252 -26.89 2.55 -7.54
C ASP A 252 -27.86 1.92 -8.53
N GLN A 253 -27.44 0.87 -9.22
CA GLN A 253 -28.24 0.12 -10.21
C GLN A 253 -28.90 -1.14 -9.64
N ARG A 254 -29.07 -1.20 -8.31
CA ARG A 254 -29.71 -2.34 -7.65
C ARG A 254 -31.19 -2.45 -7.98
N GLU A 255 -31.69 -3.68 -8.00
CA GLU A 255 -33.09 -4.02 -8.22
C GLU A 255 -33.67 -4.72 -6.99
N LEU A 256 -34.98 -4.62 -6.79
CA LEU A 256 -35.67 -5.29 -5.69
C LEU A 256 -36.12 -6.68 -6.15
N TRP A 257 -35.47 -7.73 -5.64
CA TRP A 257 -35.82 -9.11 -5.95
C TRP A 257 -37.07 -9.54 -5.18
N ASN A 258 -38.10 -9.99 -5.91
CA ASN A 258 -39.39 -10.44 -5.36
C ASN A 258 -40.03 -9.49 -4.35
N GLY A 259 -39.74 -8.19 -4.42
CA GLY A 259 -40.23 -7.21 -3.44
C GLY A 259 -39.56 -7.28 -2.06
N LYS A 260 -38.55 -8.14 -1.86
CA LYS A 260 -37.98 -8.46 -0.53
C LYS A 260 -36.62 -7.85 -0.26
N TYR A 261 -35.65 -8.04 -1.15
CA TYR A 261 -34.27 -7.62 -0.90
C TYR A 261 -33.61 -7.03 -2.14
N SER A 262 -32.67 -6.12 -1.92
CA SER A 262 -31.92 -5.48 -3.00
C SER A 262 -30.83 -6.42 -3.53
N VAL A 263 -30.79 -6.58 -4.85
CA VAL A 263 -29.83 -7.42 -5.60
C VAL A 263 -29.22 -6.60 -6.74
N PRO A 264 -28.08 -7.02 -7.34
CA PRO A 264 -27.57 -6.35 -8.53
C PRO A 264 -28.58 -6.51 -9.68
N SER A 265 -28.69 -5.53 -10.58
CA SER A 265 -29.43 -5.79 -11.83
C SER A 265 -28.78 -6.93 -12.62
N LYS A 266 -29.53 -7.57 -13.53
CA LYS A 266 -29.08 -8.78 -14.24
C LYS A 266 -27.68 -8.67 -14.84
N ARG A 267 -27.37 -7.54 -15.48
CA ARG A 267 -26.04 -7.27 -16.06
C ARG A 267 -24.95 -7.17 -15.00
N HIS A 268 -25.21 -6.45 -13.91
CA HIS A 268 -24.25 -6.30 -12.82
C HIS A 268 -24.08 -7.60 -12.04
N TYR A 269 -25.12 -8.44 -11.93
CA TYR A 269 -25.00 -9.75 -11.31
C TYR A 269 -24.02 -10.63 -12.10
N PHE A 270 -24.19 -10.72 -13.42
CA PHE A 270 -23.27 -11.42 -14.31
C PHE A 270 -21.82 -10.96 -14.16
N LEU A 271 -21.56 -9.65 -14.26
CA LEU A 271 -20.20 -9.09 -14.19
C LEU A 271 -19.59 -9.25 -12.79
N SER A 272 -20.37 -9.03 -11.73
CA SER A 272 -19.90 -9.15 -10.34
C SER A 272 -19.60 -10.60 -9.93
N LEU A 273 -20.37 -11.57 -10.46
CA LEU A 273 -20.11 -13.00 -10.26
C LEU A 273 -18.89 -13.46 -11.07
N MET A 274 -18.73 -12.99 -12.30
CA MET A 274 -17.54 -13.26 -13.11
C MET A 274 -16.28 -12.70 -12.43
N TYR A 275 -16.34 -11.46 -11.94
CA TYR A 275 -15.28 -10.85 -11.15
C TYR A 275 -14.93 -11.71 -9.93
N HIS A 276 -15.93 -12.18 -9.17
CA HIS A 276 -15.68 -13.08 -8.03
C HIS A 276 -14.97 -14.37 -8.44
N ALA A 277 -15.44 -15.02 -9.51
CA ALA A 277 -14.85 -16.25 -10.03
C ALA A 277 -13.38 -16.04 -10.45
N VAL A 278 -13.09 -14.96 -11.16
CA VAL A 278 -11.75 -14.64 -11.67
C VAL A 278 -10.80 -14.20 -10.55
N TYR A 279 -11.21 -13.21 -9.75
CA TYR A 279 -10.31 -12.47 -8.88
C TYR A 279 -10.35 -12.89 -7.41
N HIS A 280 -11.40 -13.56 -6.94
CA HIS A 280 -11.51 -13.99 -5.54
C HIS A 280 -11.41 -15.52 -5.36
N LYS A 281 -11.80 -16.29 -6.37
CA LYS A 281 -11.70 -17.76 -6.36
C LYS A 281 -10.56 -18.27 -7.26
N GLY A 282 -10.33 -17.66 -8.42
CA GLY A 282 -9.36 -18.13 -9.41
C GLY A 282 -9.71 -19.55 -9.86
N GLU A 283 -8.71 -20.44 -9.96
CA GLU A 283 -8.93 -21.85 -10.35
C GLU A 283 -9.86 -22.63 -9.40
N LYS A 284 -10.09 -22.15 -8.17
CA LYS A 284 -11.05 -22.76 -7.23
C LYS A 284 -12.52 -22.55 -7.64
N SER A 285 -12.78 -21.68 -8.61
CA SER A 285 -14.10 -21.53 -9.24
C SER A 285 -14.46 -22.71 -10.15
N GLY A 286 -13.53 -23.62 -10.44
CA GLY A 286 -13.73 -24.69 -11.40
C GLY A 286 -13.44 -24.30 -12.85
N ILE A 287 -12.94 -23.08 -13.09
CA ILE A 287 -12.55 -22.59 -14.41
C ILE A 287 -11.04 -22.75 -14.60
N SER A 288 -10.60 -23.26 -15.75
CA SER A 288 -9.17 -23.39 -16.08
C SER A 288 -8.54 -22.02 -16.34
N ALA A 289 -7.27 -21.86 -15.96
CA ALA A 289 -6.55 -20.60 -16.21
C ALA A 289 -6.51 -20.23 -17.70
N LYS A 290 -6.21 -21.22 -18.55
CA LYS A 290 -6.11 -21.07 -20.01
C LYS A 290 -7.20 -21.87 -20.72
N SER A 291 -7.56 -21.43 -21.91
CA SER A 291 -8.47 -22.15 -22.80
C SER A 291 -7.93 -23.54 -23.14
N GLY A 292 -8.80 -24.56 -23.06
CA GLY A 292 -8.43 -25.97 -23.23
C GLY A 292 -7.57 -26.55 -22.11
N GLY A 293 -7.34 -25.81 -21.03
CA GLY A 293 -6.59 -26.28 -19.86
C GLY A 293 -7.37 -27.30 -19.02
N THR A 294 -6.66 -28.07 -18.19
CA THR A 294 -7.30 -28.98 -17.23
C THR A 294 -7.74 -28.21 -15.98
N VAL A 295 -9.01 -28.39 -15.60
CA VAL A 295 -9.51 -27.91 -14.31
C VAL A 295 -8.86 -28.72 -13.19
N LYS A 296 -8.25 -28.04 -12.22
CA LYS A 296 -7.72 -28.72 -11.04
C LYS A 296 -8.88 -29.36 -10.27
N GLN A 297 -8.73 -30.63 -9.87
CA GLN A 297 -9.71 -31.33 -9.04
C GLN A 297 -9.69 -30.76 -7.60
N ILE A 298 -10.29 -29.59 -7.44
CA ILE A 298 -10.52 -28.93 -6.16
C ILE A 298 -12.04 -29.04 -5.91
N PRO A 299 -12.49 -29.43 -4.72
CA PRO A 299 -13.91 -29.37 -4.37
C PRO A 299 -14.47 -27.97 -4.66
N GLN A 300 -15.56 -27.91 -5.41
CA GLN A 300 -16.22 -26.67 -5.83
C GLN A 300 -17.45 -26.45 -4.97
N ASP A 301 -17.63 -25.22 -4.51
CA ASP A 301 -18.80 -24.84 -3.71
C ASP A 301 -20.06 -24.70 -4.59
N HIS A 302 -19.90 -24.18 -5.82
CA HIS A 302 -20.99 -23.97 -6.80
C HIS A 302 -20.49 -24.16 -8.24
N ASP A 303 -21.41 -24.39 -9.18
CA ASP A 303 -21.14 -24.47 -10.63
C ASP A 303 -21.02 -23.08 -11.27
N TYR A 304 -19.90 -22.39 -10.99
CA TYR A 304 -19.63 -21.07 -11.59
C TYR A 304 -19.66 -21.09 -13.14
N PRO A 305 -19.04 -22.07 -13.83
CA PRO A 305 -19.09 -22.11 -15.29
C PRO A 305 -20.52 -22.15 -15.84
N GLY A 306 -21.37 -23.06 -15.33
CA GLY A 306 -22.75 -23.21 -15.80
C GLY A 306 -23.59 -21.96 -15.56
N VAL A 307 -23.50 -21.38 -14.35
CA VAL A 307 -24.25 -20.17 -13.99
C VAL A 307 -23.80 -18.96 -14.82
N LEU A 308 -22.49 -18.78 -15.04
CA LEU A 308 -21.98 -17.68 -15.86
C LEU A 308 -22.39 -17.82 -17.33
N GLN A 309 -22.43 -19.04 -17.88
CA GLN A 309 -22.95 -19.27 -19.23
C GLN A 309 -24.43 -18.92 -19.36
N GLN A 310 -25.24 -19.31 -18.38
CA GLN A 310 -26.66 -18.97 -18.36
C GLN A 310 -26.85 -17.44 -18.31
N LEU A 311 -26.17 -16.77 -17.38
CA LEU A 311 -26.25 -15.31 -17.23
C LEU A 311 -25.74 -14.57 -18.47
N ALA A 312 -24.73 -15.09 -19.16
CA ALA A 312 -24.27 -14.53 -20.42
C ALA A 312 -25.37 -14.56 -21.49
N GLN A 313 -26.06 -15.70 -21.65
CA GLN A 313 -27.20 -15.82 -22.58
C GLN A 313 -28.34 -14.88 -22.21
N GLU A 314 -28.70 -14.79 -20.94
CA GLU A 314 -29.77 -13.90 -20.45
C GLU A 314 -29.46 -12.41 -20.64
N THR A 315 -28.19 -12.04 -20.61
CA THR A 315 -27.72 -10.66 -20.81
C THR A 315 -27.31 -10.36 -22.26
N GLY A 316 -27.43 -11.33 -23.17
CA GLY A 316 -27.06 -11.18 -24.58
C GLY A 316 -25.55 -11.04 -24.81
N SER A 317 -24.72 -11.60 -23.92
CA SER A 317 -23.26 -11.62 -24.05
C SER A 317 -22.78 -12.94 -24.64
N GLU A 318 -21.83 -12.87 -25.57
CA GLU A 318 -21.19 -14.04 -26.17
C GLU A 318 -19.92 -14.38 -25.37
N LEU A 319 -19.84 -15.62 -24.86
CA LEU A 319 -18.65 -16.18 -24.21
C LEU A 319 -18.14 -17.33 -25.07
N ASP A 320 -17.24 -17.02 -26.00
CA ASP A 320 -16.72 -18.00 -26.97
C ASP A 320 -15.91 -19.13 -26.30
N GLU A 321 -15.18 -18.78 -25.23
CA GLU A 321 -14.32 -19.71 -24.50
C GLU A 321 -14.44 -19.51 -22.98
N ILE A 322 -14.51 -20.62 -22.24
CA ILE A 322 -14.52 -20.61 -20.77
C ILE A 322 -13.10 -20.78 -20.25
N SER A 323 -12.45 -19.66 -19.94
CA SER A 323 -11.18 -19.65 -19.21
C SER A 323 -11.06 -18.38 -18.38
N LEU A 324 -10.20 -18.41 -17.36
CA LEU A 324 -9.96 -17.23 -16.52
C LEU A 324 -9.31 -16.09 -17.32
N GLU A 325 -8.44 -16.42 -18.29
CA GLU A 325 -7.85 -15.43 -19.22
C GLU A 325 -8.92 -14.76 -20.10
N CYS A 326 -9.84 -15.54 -20.69
CA CYS A 326 -10.94 -14.99 -21.49
C CYS A 326 -11.88 -14.11 -20.65
N PHE A 327 -12.22 -14.55 -19.44
CA PHE A 327 -13.08 -13.78 -18.54
C PHE A 327 -12.39 -12.51 -18.03
N HIS A 328 -11.08 -12.55 -17.78
CA HIS A 328 -10.33 -11.33 -17.47
C HIS A 328 -10.39 -10.33 -18.62
N HIS A 329 -10.16 -10.77 -19.87
CA HIS A 329 -10.23 -9.89 -21.03
C HIS A 329 -11.64 -9.30 -21.24
N PHE A 330 -12.67 -10.12 -21.03
CA PHE A 330 -14.06 -9.65 -21.07
C PHE A 330 -14.31 -8.58 -19.99
N LEU A 331 -13.85 -8.81 -18.75
CA LEU A 331 -13.96 -7.81 -17.68
C LEU A 331 -13.13 -6.55 -17.99
N GLU A 332 -11.99 -6.64 -18.67
CA GLU A 332 -11.25 -5.44 -19.13
C GLU A 332 -12.05 -4.63 -20.14
N GLN A 333 -12.64 -5.27 -21.15
CA GLN A 333 -13.46 -4.61 -22.17
C GLN A 333 -14.68 -3.91 -21.57
N GLU A 334 -15.27 -4.50 -20.53
CA GLU A 334 -16.40 -3.92 -19.80
C GLU A 334 -15.98 -2.84 -18.78
N GLY A 335 -14.68 -2.63 -18.56
CA GLY A 335 -14.18 -1.72 -17.53
C GLY A 335 -14.44 -2.21 -16.12
N TRP A 336 -14.41 -3.53 -15.90
CA TRP A 336 -14.59 -4.21 -14.60
C TRP A 336 -13.32 -4.84 -14.05
N ALA A 337 -12.28 -5.00 -14.88
CA ALA A 337 -11.01 -5.52 -14.41
C ALA A 337 -10.37 -4.57 -13.38
N PRO A 338 -9.80 -5.11 -12.28
CA PRO A 338 -9.12 -4.31 -11.29
C PRO A 338 -7.77 -3.82 -11.83
N SER A 339 -7.29 -2.71 -11.29
CA SER A 339 -5.99 -2.13 -11.62
C SER A 339 -4.82 -3.08 -11.32
N THR A 340 -3.68 -2.89 -11.99
CA THR A 340 -2.46 -3.69 -11.82
C THR A 340 -2.02 -3.83 -10.36
N ASP A 341 -2.11 -2.76 -9.55
CA ASP A 341 -1.77 -2.80 -8.13
C ASP A 341 -2.71 -3.68 -7.29
N THR A 342 -3.97 -3.81 -7.73
CA THR A 342 -4.97 -4.68 -7.12
C THR A 342 -4.77 -6.13 -7.56
N ILE A 343 -4.51 -6.38 -8.85
CA ILE A 343 -4.17 -7.71 -9.37
C ILE A 343 -2.97 -8.28 -8.61
N ARG A 344 -1.91 -7.49 -8.38
CA ARG A 344 -0.73 -7.90 -7.60
C ARG A 344 -1.06 -8.43 -6.21
N LYS A 345 -2.04 -7.83 -5.52
CA LYS A 345 -2.49 -8.27 -4.19
C LYS A 345 -3.34 -9.54 -4.25
N LEU A 346 -4.01 -9.77 -5.38
CA LEU A 346 -4.89 -10.91 -5.62
C LEU A 346 -4.18 -12.17 -6.11
N ILE A 347 -2.93 -12.08 -6.61
CA ILE A 347 -2.12 -13.24 -7.04
C ILE A 347 -2.09 -14.34 -5.96
N GLY A 348 -1.88 -13.95 -4.70
CA GLY A 348 -1.81 -14.90 -3.57
C GLY A 348 -3.14 -15.60 -3.26
N VAL A 349 -4.26 -15.10 -3.79
CA VAL A 349 -5.61 -15.63 -3.60
C VAL A 349 -6.05 -16.46 -4.81
N SER A 350 -5.88 -15.90 -6.01
CA SER A 350 -6.47 -16.43 -7.26
C SER A 350 -5.49 -17.20 -8.15
N GLY A 351 -4.21 -17.18 -7.78
CA GLY A 351 -3.16 -17.99 -8.39
C GLY A 351 -2.24 -17.22 -9.31
N ASN A 352 -1.10 -17.85 -9.62
CA ASN A 352 0.00 -17.23 -10.36
C ASN A 352 -0.32 -16.92 -11.83
N TRP A 353 -1.44 -17.41 -12.38
CA TRP A 353 -1.84 -17.08 -13.75
C TRP A 353 -2.15 -15.57 -13.92
N LEU A 354 -2.56 -14.87 -12.85
CA LEU A 354 -2.69 -13.42 -12.86
C LEU A 354 -1.35 -12.70 -13.07
N GLU A 355 -0.21 -13.33 -12.77
CA GLU A 355 1.10 -12.72 -13.09
C GLU A 355 1.31 -12.60 -14.60
N SER A 356 0.81 -13.56 -15.38
CA SER A 356 0.88 -13.47 -16.83
C SER A 356 -0.04 -12.40 -17.41
N THR A 357 -1.07 -11.96 -16.69
CA THR A 357 -1.91 -10.84 -17.15
C THR A 357 -1.28 -9.48 -16.86
N ILE A 358 -0.39 -9.39 -15.87
CA ILE A 358 0.44 -8.19 -15.60
C ILE A 358 1.61 -8.06 -16.62
N THR A 359 1.59 -8.81 -17.74
CA THR A 359 2.70 -8.75 -18.71
C THR A 359 2.86 -7.35 -19.28
N SER A 360 4.14 -6.96 -19.49
CA SER A 360 4.59 -5.62 -19.85
C SER A 360 3.54 -4.86 -20.66
N SER A 361 2.99 -3.78 -20.09
CA SER A 361 2.00 -2.94 -20.77
C SER A 361 2.40 -2.82 -22.25
N GLU A 362 1.46 -2.86 -23.19
CA GLU A 362 1.76 -2.57 -24.61
C GLU A 362 2.51 -1.24 -24.77
N HIS A 363 2.43 -0.39 -23.74
CA HIS A 363 3.13 0.87 -23.64
C HIS A 363 4.62 0.76 -23.28
N ASN A 364 5.15 -0.42 -22.95
CA ASN A 364 6.57 -0.58 -22.64
C ASN A 364 7.43 -0.37 -23.89
N PHE A 365 8.63 0.19 -23.71
CA PHE A 365 9.54 0.52 -24.79
C PHE A 365 10.99 0.52 -24.29
N LYS A 366 11.94 0.36 -25.23
CA LYS A 366 13.37 0.29 -24.93
C LYS A 366 13.90 1.65 -24.48
N LYS A 367 14.61 1.64 -23.35
CA LYS A 367 15.25 2.79 -22.71
C LYS A 367 16.34 2.34 -21.74
N ASP A 368 17.23 3.25 -21.37
CA ASP A 368 18.39 3.00 -20.53
C ASP A 368 18.14 3.32 -19.04
N GLY A 369 17.12 4.14 -18.74
CA GLY A 369 16.65 4.49 -17.40
C GLY A 369 15.22 4.01 -17.11
N GLU A 370 14.52 4.66 -16.20
CA GLU A 370 13.18 4.26 -15.77
C GLU A 370 12.21 5.46 -15.68
N LEU A 371 11.02 5.30 -16.26
CA LEU A 371 9.90 6.21 -16.12
C LEU A 371 9.18 5.97 -14.81
N MET A 372 8.81 7.06 -14.15
CA MET A 372 8.22 7.07 -12.82
C MET A 372 7.05 8.02 -12.77
N VAL A 373 5.98 7.61 -12.10
CA VAL A 373 4.80 8.47 -11.90
C VAL A 373 4.58 8.74 -10.42
N PHE A 374 4.46 10.03 -10.09
CA PHE A 374 4.01 10.52 -8.80
C PHE A 374 2.69 11.26 -8.98
N VAL A 375 1.73 11.00 -8.10
CA VAL A 375 0.40 11.61 -8.12
C VAL A 375 0.32 12.61 -6.97
N ILE A 376 0.28 13.90 -7.27
CA ILE A 376 -0.04 14.94 -6.28
C ILE A 376 -1.55 14.93 -6.07
N ARG A 377 -1.97 15.00 -4.81
CA ARG A 377 -3.39 14.99 -4.42
C ARG A 377 -3.88 16.41 -4.13
N GLU A 378 -5.19 16.62 -4.23
CA GLU A 378 -5.87 17.93 -4.10
C GLU A 378 -5.36 18.75 -2.92
N TRP A 379 -5.22 18.13 -1.73
CA TRP A 379 -4.77 18.80 -0.51
C TRP A 379 -3.44 19.55 -0.69
N ALA A 380 -2.52 19.01 -1.50
CA ALA A 380 -1.21 19.60 -1.75
C ALA A 380 -1.28 20.69 -2.83
N THR A 381 -2.08 20.49 -3.87
CA THR A 381 -2.32 21.47 -4.93
C THR A 381 -3.01 22.72 -4.38
N GLU A 382 -4.03 22.56 -3.54
CA GLU A 382 -4.73 23.66 -2.85
C GLU A 382 -3.80 24.51 -1.97
N ARG A 383 -2.70 23.92 -1.51
CA ARG A 383 -1.65 24.57 -0.71
C ARG A 383 -0.48 25.08 -1.56
N GLN A 384 -0.61 25.06 -2.88
CA GLN A 384 0.40 25.53 -3.84
C GLN A 384 1.76 24.84 -3.65
N LEU A 385 1.74 23.54 -3.29
CA LEU A 385 2.96 22.77 -3.04
C LEU A 385 3.54 22.11 -4.30
N THR A 386 2.85 22.18 -5.45
CA THR A 386 3.23 21.49 -6.69
C THR A 386 4.65 21.81 -7.13
N ASP A 387 5.00 23.09 -7.27
CA ASP A 387 6.35 23.50 -7.70
C ASP A 387 7.44 23.09 -6.71
N LYS A 388 7.13 23.22 -5.41
CA LYS A 388 8.03 22.77 -4.33
C LYS A 388 8.28 21.26 -4.40
N ILE A 389 7.26 20.47 -4.72
CA ILE A 389 7.36 19.01 -4.88
C ILE A 389 8.23 18.67 -6.10
N ILE A 390 7.99 19.34 -7.25
CA ILE A 390 8.78 19.15 -8.47
C ILE A 390 10.25 19.46 -8.22
N ASP A 391 10.56 20.65 -7.69
CA ASP A 391 11.94 21.07 -7.38
C ASP A 391 12.60 20.11 -6.37
N TRP A 392 11.85 19.61 -5.39
CA TRP A 392 12.36 18.62 -4.44
C TRP A 392 12.76 17.30 -5.14
N PHE A 393 11.95 16.79 -6.07
CA PHE A 393 12.29 15.59 -6.84
C PHE A 393 13.49 15.83 -7.77
N GLU A 394 13.56 16.98 -8.42
CA GLU A 394 14.69 17.34 -9.28
C GLU A 394 16.01 17.42 -8.49
N ARG A 395 15.99 17.99 -7.28
CA ARG A 395 17.15 18.05 -6.37
C ARG A 395 17.62 16.66 -5.92
N ASN A 396 16.72 15.68 -5.93
CA ASN A 396 17.00 14.28 -5.63
C ASN A 396 17.39 13.46 -6.88
N GLY A 397 17.51 14.10 -8.05
CA GLY A 397 18.13 13.51 -9.24
C GLY A 397 17.15 12.98 -10.29
N LEU A 398 15.84 13.16 -10.07
CA LEU A 398 14.82 12.89 -11.09
C LEU A 398 14.73 14.04 -12.09
N CYS A 399 14.25 13.78 -13.30
CA CYS A 399 14.02 14.81 -14.31
C CYS A 399 12.53 14.85 -14.67
N LEU A 400 11.92 16.02 -14.63
CA LEU A 400 10.52 16.17 -14.99
C LEU A 400 10.36 16.02 -16.51
N VAL A 401 9.65 14.98 -16.94
CA VAL A 401 9.25 14.79 -18.34
C VAL A 401 8.02 15.63 -18.63
N ARG A 402 6.98 15.49 -17.78
CA ARG A 402 5.72 16.21 -17.92
C ARG A 402 5.03 16.33 -16.56
N ALA A 403 4.45 17.50 -16.30
CA ALA A 403 3.42 17.67 -15.28
C ALA A 403 2.06 17.84 -15.98
N VAL A 404 1.07 17.04 -15.58
CA VAL A 404 -0.30 17.06 -16.12
C VAL A 404 -1.24 17.46 -14.98
N GLU A 405 -1.76 18.67 -15.03
CA GLU A 405 -2.89 19.05 -14.18
C GLU A 405 -4.14 18.37 -14.70
N LEU A 406 -4.82 17.64 -13.82
CA LEU A 406 -5.95 16.82 -14.20
C LEU A 406 -7.23 17.66 -14.25
N ASP A 407 -7.95 17.59 -15.36
CA ASP A 407 -9.33 18.08 -15.41
C ASP A 407 -10.29 17.15 -14.63
N GLU A 408 -11.56 17.53 -14.52
CA GLU A 408 -12.53 16.77 -13.72
C GLU A 408 -12.81 15.34 -14.24
N GLU A 409 -12.69 15.11 -15.55
CA GLU A 409 -12.83 13.77 -16.13
C GLU A 409 -11.59 12.92 -15.83
N GLN A 410 -10.41 13.49 -16.04
CA GLN A 410 -9.13 12.88 -15.70
C GLN A 410 -9.00 12.57 -14.22
N LYS A 411 -9.44 13.48 -13.32
CA LYS A 411 -9.48 13.23 -11.87
C LYS A 411 -10.40 12.08 -11.52
N ARG A 412 -11.57 12.00 -12.17
CA ARG A 412 -12.51 10.89 -11.98
C ARG A 412 -11.87 9.57 -12.40
N ASN A 413 -11.33 9.51 -13.62
CA ASN A 413 -10.67 8.32 -14.14
C ASN A 413 -9.51 7.89 -13.24
N ALA A 414 -8.64 8.84 -12.85
CA ALA A 414 -7.53 8.59 -11.93
C ALA A 414 -8.00 8.07 -10.56
N ALA A 415 -9.06 8.67 -10.00
CA ALA A 415 -9.63 8.25 -8.73
C ALA A 415 -10.19 6.83 -8.77
N GLN A 416 -10.59 6.33 -9.95
CA GLN A 416 -11.17 5.00 -10.14
C GLN A 416 -10.12 3.94 -10.49
N SER A 417 -9.17 4.28 -11.35
CA SER A 417 -8.21 3.32 -11.95
C SER A 417 -6.88 3.22 -11.22
N MET A 418 -6.48 4.22 -10.43
CA MET A 418 -5.22 4.21 -9.71
C MET A 418 -5.40 3.80 -8.25
N ARG A 419 -4.38 3.12 -7.68
CA ARG A 419 -4.36 2.70 -6.27
C ARG A 419 -5.58 1.85 -5.87
N GLY A 420 -6.07 1.01 -6.78
CA GLY A 420 -7.31 0.23 -6.62
C GLY A 420 -8.56 1.07 -6.35
N GLY A 421 -8.55 2.34 -6.76
CA GLY A 421 -9.62 3.32 -6.54
C GLY A 421 -9.76 3.84 -5.10
N ASN A 422 -8.89 3.41 -4.16
CA ASN A 422 -8.99 3.81 -2.77
C ASN A 422 -8.14 5.05 -2.45
N TRP A 423 -8.77 6.22 -2.50
CA TRP A 423 -8.18 7.53 -2.20
C TRP A 423 -8.57 8.07 -0.82
N GLY A 424 -8.94 7.22 0.14
CA GLY A 424 -9.27 7.65 1.50
C GLY A 424 -8.11 8.30 2.27
N GLN A 425 -8.38 8.68 3.52
CA GLN A 425 -7.39 9.32 4.41
C GLN A 425 -6.20 8.42 4.77
N GLY A 426 -6.39 7.10 4.70
CA GLY A 426 -5.37 6.14 5.10
C GLY A 426 -5.02 6.25 6.60
N PRO A 427 -3.75 6.15 6.99
CA PRO A 427 -3.34 6.23 8.40
C PRO A 427 -3.30 7.67 8.95
N TRP A 428 -3.68 8.67 8.15
CA TRP A 428 -3.55 10.09 8.49
C TRP A 428 -4.88 10.67 8.98
N PRO A 429 -4.87 11.69 9.86
CA PRO A 429 -6.07 12.35 10.34
C PRO A 429 -6.85 13.11 9.26
N VAL A 430 -6.16 13.62 8.24
CA VAL A 430 -6.76 14.38 7.13
C VAL A 430 -6.56 13.64 5.82
N SER A 431 -7.60 13.62 4.99
CA SER A 431 -7.51 13.08 3.63
C SER A 431 -6.63 13.96 2.75
N GLY A 432 -5.84 13.32 1.87
CA GLY A 432 -5.12 14.06 0.83
C GLY A 432 -5.99 14.50 -0.33
N GLY A 433 -7.25 14.06 -0.40
CA GLY A 433 -8.17 14.32 -1.53
C GLY A 433 -7.95 13.38 -2.73
N LYS A 434 -8.64 13.63 -3.83
CA LYS A 434 -8.49 12.86 -5.08
C LYS A 434 -7.14 13.18 -5.76
N PRO A 435 -6.72 12.38 -6.77
CA PRO A 435 -5.63 12.77 -7.67
C PRO A 435 -5.89 14.15 -8.26
N SER A 436 -4.84 14.98 -8.35
CA SER A 436 -4.95 16.36 -8.88
C SER A 436 -3.91 16.67 -9.94
N THR A 437 -2.67 16.19 -9.79
CA THR A 437 -1.61 16.41 -10.78
C THR A 437 -0.79 15.15 -10.94
N LEU A 438 -0.60 14.72 -12.18
CA LEU A 438 0.29 13.61 -12.54
C LEU A 438 1.68 14.16 -12.85
N LEU A 439 2.68 13.73 -12.10
CA LEU A 439 4.08 14.05 -12.34
C LEU A 439 4.75 12.84 -12.98
N ILE A 440 5.11 13.00 -14.26
CA ILE A 440 5.84 12.01 -15.04
C ILE A 440 7.32 12.39 -14.98
N MET A 441 8.08 11.56 -14.29
CA MET A 441 9.49 11.76 -13.98
C MET A 441 10.33 10.69 -14.66
N TYR A 442 11.56 11.03 -15.00
CA TYR A 442 12.54 10.10 -15.53
C TYR A 442 13.75 10.00 -14.63
N ASP A 443 14.16 8.76 -14.35
CA ASP A 443 15.39 8.45 -13.66
C ASP A 443 16.38 7.80 -14.62
N TYR A 444 17.44 8.54 -14.96
CA TYR A 444 18.54 8.03 -15.77
C TYR A 444 19.36 6.93 -15.07
N HIS A 445 19.27 6.80 -13.74
CA HIS A 445 20.10 5.88 -12.95
C HIS A 445 19.26 5.14 -11.92
N PRO A 446 18.30 4.30 -12.36
CA PRO A 446 17.45 3.54 -11.45
C PRO A 446 18.30 2.67 -10.53
N LYS A 447 17.87 2.57 -9.27
CA LYS A 447 18.57 1.81 -8.24
C LYS A 447 17.66 0.77 -7.63
N SER A 448 18.10 -0.47 -7.66
CA SER A 448 17.35 -1.56 -7.07
C SER A 448 17.31 -1.46 -5.54
N LEU A 449 16.21 -1.93 -4.96
CA LEU A 449 16.05 -1.99 -3.50
C LEU A 449 17.01 -3.01 -2.90
N ASN A 450 17.57 -2.66 -1.72
CA ASN A 450 18.27 -3.64 -0.90
C ASN A 450 17.33 -4.78 -0.43
N THR A 451 17.90 -5.92 -0.05
CA THR A 451 17.16 -7.15 0.30
C THR A 451 16.11 -6.96 1.40
N LYS A 452 16.37 -6.09 2.39
CA LYS A 452 15.42 -5.82 3.48
C LYS A 452 14.22 -5.02 2.98
N MET A 453 14.47 -4.01 2.15
CA MET A 453 13.43 -3.17 1.56
C MET A 453 12.61 -3.94 0.53
N LYS A 454 13.23 -4.80 -0.28
CA LYS A 454 12.53 -5.66 -1.26
C LYS A 454 11.54 -6.63 -0.59
N LYS A 455 11.81 -7.09 0.63
CA LYS A 455 10.82 -7.87 1.41
C LYS A 455 9.59 -7.06 1.84
N LYS A 456 9.77 -5.76 2.10
CA LYS A 456 8.69 -4.86 2.52
C LYS A 456 7.91 -4.30 1.32
N TYR A 457 8.60 -4.07 0.21
CA TYR A 457 8.07 -3.51 -1.03
C TYR A 457 8.46 -4.42 -2.21
N PRO A 458 7.79 -5.58 -2.38
CA PRO A 458 8.20 -6.62 -3.32
C PRO A 458 8.11 -6.18 -4.79
N HIS A 459 7.19 -5.29 -5.12
CA HIS A 459 6.94 -4.83 -6.48
C HIS A 459 7.71 -3.56 -6.85
N VAL A 460 8.39 -2.92 -5.89
CA VAL A 460 9.12 -1.69 -6.20
C VAL A 460 10.41 -2.01 -6.95
N SER A 461 10.52 -1.53 -8.18
CA SER A 461 11.67 -1.71 -9.08
C SER A 461 12.83 -0.77 -8.75
N ASN A 462 12.50 0.50 -8.46
CA ASN A 462 13.44 1.59 -8.21
C ASN A 462 13.26 2.20 -6.81
N GLU A 463 14.35 2.31 -6.04
CA GLU A 463 14.32 2.88 -4.69
C GLU A 463 13.82 4.33 -4.67
N HIS A 464 13.96 5.05 -5.80
CA HIS A 464 13.51 6.43 -5.90
C HIS A 464 11.98 6.57 -5.85
N TYR A 465 11.18 5.51 -6.07
CA TYR A 465 9.73 5.55 -5.82
C TYR A 465 9.43 5.82 -4.34
N LEU A 466 10.34 5.42 -3.45
CA LEU A 466 10.21 5.61 -2.00
C LEU A 466 10.60 7.02 -1.55
N LEU A 467 11.10 7.88 -2.43
CA LEU A 467 11.34 9.29 -2.13
C LEU A 467 10.06 10.01 -1.67
N LYS A 468 8.89 9.51 -2.08
CA LYS A 468 7.58 9.98 -1.59
C LYS A 468 7.48 9.99 -0.07
N GLU A 469 8.06 9.01 0.62
CA GLU A 469 7.99 8.92 2.09
C GLU A 469 8.82 9.99 2.78
N GLN A 470 9.98 10.34 2.21
CA GLN A 470 10.83 11.43 2.71
C GLN A 470 10.13 12.77 2.51
N LEU A 471 9.62 13.03 1.31
CA LEU A 471 8.91 14.26 1.00
C LEU A 471 7.64 14.44 1.83
N ARG A 472 6.83 13.38 2.00
CA ARG A 472 5.67 13.40 2.91
C ARG A 472 6.07 13.76 4.34
N SER A 473 7.18 13.19 4.82
CA SER A 473 7.68 13.47 6.17
C SER A 473 8.10 14.94 6.31
N GLU A 474 8.79 15.49 5.32
CA GLU A 474 9.21 16.91 5.31
C GLU A 474 8.02 17.87 5.27
N ILE A 475 7.01 17.59 4.43
CA ILE A 475 5.78 18.40 4.36
C ILE A 475 5.05 18.36 5.71
N ASN A 476 4.79 17.15 6.23
CA ASN A 476 4.04 16.96 7.48
C ASN A 476 4.81 17.39 8.75
N PHE A 477 6.15 17.52 8.69
CA PHE A 477 6.95 17.98 9.81
C PHE A 477 6.59 19.43 10.22
N SER A 478 6.15 20.23 9.26
CA SER A 478 5.70 21.61 9.49
C SER A 478 4.29 21.74 10.06
N LEU A 479 3.54 20.63 10.18
CA LEU A 479 2.11 20.63 10.55
C LEU A 479 1.87 20.04 11.95
N SER A 480 0.78 20.50 12.59
CA SER A 480 0.24 19.86 13.79
C SER A 480 -0.23 18.43 13.48
N LYS A 481 -0.38 17.58 14.50
CA LYS A 481 -0.70 16.15 14.27
C LYS A 481 -2.05 15.98 13.58
N GLU A 482 -3.01 16.83 13.93
CA GLU A 482 -4.40 16.82 13.50
C GLU A 482 -4.56 17.30 12.06
N GLU A 483 -3.57 18.03 11.51
CA GLU A 483 -3.58 18.55 10.14
C GLU A 483 -2.81 17.67 9.15
N ARG A 484 -2.12 16.62 9.62
CA ARG A 484 -1.28 15.78 8.76
C ARG A 484 -2.13 15.03 7.75
N ALA A 485 -1.65 15.02 6.53
CA ALA A 485 -2.30 14.36 5.41
C ALA A 485 -1.33 13.48 4.64
N ASN A 486 -1.86 12.75 3.65
CA ASN A 486 -1.06 12.08 2.63
C ASN A 486 -1.06 12.92 1.35
N PRO A 487 -0.09 13.83 1.12
CA PRO A 487 -0.11 14.81 0.02
C PRO A 487 0.16 14.25 -1.38
N LEU A 488 0.83 13.10 -1.48
CA LEU A 488 1.18 12.50 -2.78
C LEU A 488 1.22 10.98 -2.74
N HIS A 489 1.12 10.33 -3.89
CA HIS A 489 1.29 8.90 -4.11
C HIS A 489 2.31 8.66 -5.23
N SER A 490 2.76 7.42 -5.41
CA SER A 490 3.53 7.02 -6.59
C SER A 490 3.16 5.61 -6.97
N ALA A 491 3.30 5.29 -8.25
CA ALA A 491 3.39 3.92 -8.73
C ALA A 491 4.53 3.18 -7.99
N ASP A 492 4.50 1.84 -8.01
CA ASP A 492 5.55 1.01 -7.43
C ASP A 492 6.64 0.66 -8.47
N ASP A 493 6.27 0.54 -9.75
CA ASP A 493 7.20 0.28 -10.84
C ASP A 493 6.77 0.95 -12.15
N GLU A 494 7.60 0.79 -13.17
CA GLU A 494 7.36 1.37 -14.48
C GLU A 494 6.11 0.83 -15.19
N ILE A 495 5.75 -0.44 -14.97
CA ILE A 495 4.53 -1.02 -15.54
C ILE A 495 3.33 -0.23 -15.03
N GLU A 496 3.23 -0.09 -13.70
CA GLU A 496 2.16 0.69 -13.07
C GLU A 496 2.23 2.17 -13.45
N ALA A 497 3.44 2.73 -13.62
CA ALA A 497 3.61 4.10 -14.09
C ALA A 497 3.03 4.31 -15.51
N LEU A 498 3.25 3.37 -16.43
CA LEU A 498 2.70 3.41 -17.78
C LEU A 498 1.18 3.23 -17.77
N ASP A 499 0.65 2.33 -16.94
CA ASP A 499 -0.79 2.15 -16.76
C ASP A 499 -1.45 3.44 -16.26
N TYR A 500 -0.80 4.14 -15.32
CA TYR A 500 -1.29 5.41 -14.79
C TYR A 500 -1.34 6.51 -15.85
N ILE A 501 -0.33 6.58 -16.73
CA ILE A 501 -0.33 7.54 -17.84
C ILE A 501 -1.43 7.17 -18.84
N SER A 502 -1.55 5.89 -19.19
CA SER A 502 -2.57 5.41 -20.14
C SER A 502 -4.00 5.70 -19.66
N ALA A 503 -4.26 5.53 -18.35
CA ALA A 503 -5.58 5.73 -17.79
C ALA A 503 -6.06 7.21 -17.76
N VAL A 504 -5.15 8.17 -17.87
CA VAL A 504 -5.46 9.59 -17.61
C VAL A 504 -5.03 10.53 -18.73
N ALA A 505 -3.91 10.24 -19.37
CA ALA A 505 -3.36 11.02 -20.47
C ALA A 505 -2.78 10.11 -21.56
N PRO A 506 -3.60 9.22 -22.17
CA PRO A 506 -3.14 8.27 -23.18
C PRO A 506 -2.49 8.96 -24.38
N ASP A 507 -3.01 10.12 -24.77
CA ASP A 507 -2.48 10.92 -25.89
C ASP A 507 -1.03 11.36 -25.70
N LEU A 508 -0.57 11.48 -24.45
CA LEU A 508 0.81 11.89 -24.14
C LEU A 508 1.81 10.73 -24.26
N LEU A 509 1.36 9.47 -24.32
CA LEU A 509 2.26 8.31 -24.31
C LEU A 509 3.27 8.36 -25.46
N GLN A 510 2.83 8.70 -26.67
CA GLN A 510 3.72 8.75 -27.83
C GLN A 510 4.76 9.89 -27.70
N GLU A 511 4.34 11.05 -27.20
CA GLU A 511 5.22 12.19 -26.94
C GLU A 511 6.27 11.83 -25.89
N ILE A 512 5.84 11.26 -24.76
CA ILE A 512 6.71 10.84 -23.66
C ILE A 512 7.75 9.83 -24.14
N LYS A 513 7.32 8.81 -24.90
CA LYS A 513 8.21 7.82 -25.49
C LYS A 513 9.29 8.47 -26.36
N ALA A 514 8.88 9.33 -27.29
CA ALA A 514 9.81 10.01 -28.19
C ALA A 514 10.80 10.90 -27.42
N LEU A 515 10.33 11.61 -26.39
CA LEU A 515 11.17 12.48 -25.57
C LEU A 515 12.20 11.68 -24.76
N VAL A 516 11.78 10.60 -24.09
CA VAL A 516 12.69 9.74 -23.31
C VAL A 516 13.72 9.05 -24.21
N THR A 517 13.31 8.53 -25.37
CA THR A 517 14.26 7.94 -26.33
C THR A 517 15.30 8.96 -26.76
N LYS A 518 14.89 10.19 -27.08
CA LYS A 518 15.81 11.29 -27.40
C LYS A 518 16.76 11.61 -26.23
N TRP A 519 16.24 11.61 -25.00
CA TRP A 519 17.04 11.86 -23.80
C TRP A 519 18.11 10.79 -23.58
N ASP A 520 17.78 9.52 -23.77
CA ASP A 520 18.73 8.42 -23.64
C ASP A 520 19.80 8.46 -24.73
N GLU A 521 19.42 8.70 -25.98
CA GLU A 521 20.36 8.83 -27.09
C GLU A 521 21.36 9.96 -26.85
N ALA A 522 20.88 11.13 -26.41
CA ALA A 522 21.74 12.25 -26.07
C ALA A 522 22.64 11.98 -24.85
N TYR A 523 22.18 11.18 -23.89
CA TYR A 523 22.92 10.88 -22.66
C TYR A 523 23.93 9.73 -22.82
N ARG A 524 23.82 8.95 -23.90
CA ARG A 524 24.73 7.85 -24.21
C ARG A 524 26.12 8.36 -24.58
N THR A 525 27.14 7.67 -24.08
CA THR A 525 28.53 8.02 -24.37
C THR A 525 29.02 7.25 -25.59
N SER A 526 29.33 7.98 -26.66
CA SER A 526 29.83 7.44 -27.92
C SER A 526 31.29 6.99 -27.84
N GLU A 527 32.08 7.62 -26.98
CA GLU A 527 33.48 7.29 -26.75
C GLU A 527 33.61 6.03 -25.90
N LYS A 528 34.76 5.37 -26.00
CA LYS A 528 35.05 4.20 -25.15
C LYS A 528 35.25 4.65 -23.70
N VAL A 529 34.33 4.23 -22.83
CA VAL A 529 34.38 4.50 -21.40
C VAL A 529 35.45 3.62 -20.73
N ILE A 530 36.41 4.26 -20.06
CA ILE A 530 37.47 3.60 -19.28
C ILE A 530 37.01 3.38 -17.83
N ALA A 531 36.34 4.38 -17.24
CA ALA A 531 35.79 4.30 -15.89
C ALA A 531 34.65 5.32 -15.68
N ASP A 532 33.64 4.95 -14.91
CA ASP A 532 32.63 5.87 -14.38
C ASP A 532 33.12 6.40 -13.01
N VAL A 533 33.29 7.71 -12.90
CA VAL A 533 33.77 8.39 -11.68
C VAL A 533 32.71 9.29 -11.08
N SER A 534 31.44 9.08 -11.45
CA SER A 534 30.32 9.85 -10.93
C SER A 534 30.07 9.53 -9.46
N GLU A 535 29.85 10.55 -8.62
CA GLU A 535 29.46 10.34 -7.23
C GLU A 535 27.94 10.10 -7.08
N LYS A 536 27.15 11.18 -7.21
CA LYS A 536 25.70 11.15 -6.93
C LYS A 536 24.82 11.17 -8.18
N LYS A 537 25.40 11.39 -9.37
CA LYS A 537 24.72 11.44 -10.68
C LYS A 537 23.43 12.27 -10.71
N ARG A 538 23.36 13.35 -9.93
CA ARG A 538 22.12 14.15 -9.81
C ARG A 538 21.82 14.95 -11.07
N ARG A 539 22.80 15.69 -11.57
CA ARG A 539 22.68 16.56 -12.75
C ARG A 539 23.40 16.00 -13.99
N ALA A 540 24.52 15.31 -13.78
CA ALA A 540 25.38 14.80 -14.83
C ALA A 540 26.04 13.49 -14.41
N LYS A 541 26.48 12.68 -15.39
CA LYS A 541 27.48 11.63 -15.19
C LYS A 541 28.87 12.15 -15.59
N VAL A 542 29.89 11.64 -14.93
CA VAL A 542 31.30 11.95 -15.17
C VAL A 542 32.03 10.65 -15.47
N GLU A 543 32.58 10.54 -16.67
CA GLU A 543 33.24 9.35 -17.17
C GLU A 543 34.65 9.69 -17.64
N ILE A 544 35.61 8.81 -17.37
CA ILE A 544 36.93 8.85 -18.00
C ILE A 544 36.78 8.09 -19.33
N VAL A 545 37.08 8.77 -20.43
CA VAL A 545 36.93 8.23 -21.79
C VAL A 545 38.26 8.22 -22.54
N GLU A 546 38.36 7.37 -23.54
CA GLU A 546 39.41 7.42 -24.54
C GLU A 546 38.98 8.40 -25.66
N TYR A 547 39.65 9.54 -25.75
CA TYR A 547 39.40 10.58 -26.74
C TYR A 547 40.67 10.87 -27.52
N GLN A 548 40.65 10.65 -28.84
CA GLN A 548 41.80 10.84 -29.74
C GLN A 548 43.09 10.14 -29.24
N GLY A 549 42.96 8.91 -28.73
CA GLY A 549 44.08 8.11 -28.22
C GLY A 549 44.66 8.56 -26.86
N LYS A 550 44.01 9.52 -26.18
CA LYS A 550 44.40 9.99 -24.84
C LYS A 550 43.22 9.85 -23.86
N ARG A 551 43.54 9.84 -22.56
CA ARG A 551 42.50 9.86 -21.51
C ARG A 551 41.95 11.28 -21.37
N ALA A 552 40.63 11.39 -21.35
CA ALA A 552 39.90 12.63 -21.09
C ALA A 552 38.78 12.36 -20.08
N VAL A 553 38.27 13.42 -19.46
CA VAL A 553 37.06 13.37 -18.63
C VAL A 553 35.92 13.95 -19.45
N LYS A 554 34.89 13.14 -19.70
CA LYS A 554 33.63 13.56 -20.30
C LYS A 554 32.58 13.70 -19.21
N LYS A 555 31.94 14.86 -19.16
CA LYS A 555 30.82 15.14 -18.27
C LYS A 555 29.59 15.38 -19.11
N THR A 556 28.60 14.51 -18.98
CA THR A 556 27.35 14.53 -19.76
C THR A 556 26.20 14.87 -18.84
N TYR A 557 25.50 15.96 -19.15
CA TYR A 557 24.38 16.50 -18.39
C TYR A 557 23.06 15.86 -18.81
N LYS A 558 22.19 15.69 -17.83
CA LYS A 558 20.80 15.29 -18.04
C LYS A 558 20.01 16.44 -18.69
N ALA A 559 18.91 16.10 -19.33
CA ALA A 559 17.98 17.09 -19.87
C ALA A 559 17.50 18.07 -18.78
N GLY A 560 17.34 19.34 -19.15
CA GLY A 560 16.90 20.40 -18.23
C GLY A 560 18.00 20.94 -17.31
N LYS A 561 19.25 20.47 -17.46
CA LYS A 561 20.42 20.90 -16.68
C LYS A 561 21.45 21.67 -17.52
N GLU A 562 21.04 22.17 -18.67
CA GLU A 562 21.87 22.89 -19.65
C GLU A 562 22.50 24.16 -19.04
N ARG A 563 21.80 24.86 -18.14
CA ARG A 563 22.36 26.05 -17.48
C ARG A 563 23.65 25.77 -16.70
N PHE A 564 23.79 24.58 -16.11
CA PHE A 564 25.00 24.18 -15.38
C PHE A 564 26.14 23.89 -16.36
N LEU A 565 25.81 23.26 -17.49
CA LEU A 565 26.74 23.02 -18.59
C LEU A 565 27.25 24.34 -19.19
N GLU A 566 26.39 25.32 -19.43
CA GLU A 566 26.79 26.61 -20.02
C GLU A 566 27.78 27.37 -19.13
N ARG A 567 27.59 27.32 -17.80
CA ARG A 567 28.57 27.85 -16.84
C ARG A 567 29.92 27.15 -17.00
N GLU A 568 29.95 25.82 -17.08
CA GLU A 568 31.21 25.09 -17.26
C GLU A 568 31.84 25.35 -18.63
N LYS A 569 31.05 25.41 -19.71
CA LYS A 569 31.54 25.77 -21.05
C LYS A 569 32.20 27.15 -21.03
N PHE A 570 31.59 28.13 -20.37
CA PHE A 570 32.16 29.46 -20.21
C PHE A 570 33.49 29.42 -19.45
N VAL A 571 33.56 28.71 -18.31
CA VAL A 571 34.78 28.66 -17.51
C VAL A 571 35.92 27.93 -18.21
N TYR A 572 35.67 26.71 -18.72
CA TYR A 572 36.70 25.92 -19.40
C TYR A 572 37.05 26.48 -20.79
N GLY A 573 36.11 27.15 -21.45
CA GLY A 573 36.29 27.70 -22.81
C GLY A 573 36.92 29.08 -22.81
N GLU A 574 36.45 30.00 -21.97
CA GLU A 574 36.88 31.40 -21.96
C GLU A 574 37.84 31.72 -20.82
N LEU A 575 37.46 31.44 -19.57
CA LEU A 575 38.30 31.83 -18.43
C LEU A 575 39.61 31.03 -18.32
N SER A 576 39.65 29.81 -18.86
CA SER A 576 40.88 29.00 -18.90
C SER A 576 41.99 29.58 -19.79
N LYS A 577 41.66 30.51 -20.69
CA LYS A 577 42.64 31.23 -21.52
C LYS A 577 43.48 32.21 -20.69
N GLU A 578 42.91 32.69 -19.58
CA GLU A 578 43.51 33.73 -18.73
C GLU A 578 43.97 33.21 -17.35
N CYS A 579 43.50 32.03 -16.93
CA CYS A 579 43.80 31.46 -15.63
C CYS A 579 44.36 30.03 -15.75
N GLU A 580 45.64 29.86 -15.41
CA GLU A 580 46.33 28.58 -15.52
C GLU A 580 45.78 27.49 -14.60
N PHE A 581 45.08 27.85 -13.52
CA PHE A 581 44.48 26.91 -12.57
C PHE A 581 43.26 26.19 -13.16
N ILE A 582 42.73 26.65 -14.29
CA ILE A 582 41.56 26.07 -14.95
C ILE A 582 42.04 25.15 -16.09
N PRO A 583 41.61 23.88 -16.13
CA PRO A 583 41.87 23.01 -17.26
C PRO A 583 41.36 23.60 -18.58
N LYS A 584 42.03 23.33 -19.70
CA LYS A 584 41.54 23.79 -21.02
C LYS A 584 40.38 22.92 -21.49
N LEU A 585 39.34 23.51 -22.10
CA LEU A 585 38.30 22.75 -22.78
C LEU A 585 38.89 22.01 -24.00
N ILE A 586 38.66 20.70 -24.12
CA ILE A 586 39.03 19.93 -25.32
C ILE A 586 37.90 20.01 -26.35
N ARG A 587 36.67 19.78 -25.91
CA ARG A 587 35.47 19.79 -26.76
C ARG A 587 34.24 20.03 -25.90
N SER A 588 33.21 20.62 -26.48
CA SER A 588 31.86 20.63 -25.92
C SER A 588 30.84 20.18 -26.98
N GLY A 589 29.66 19.80 -26.52
CA GLY A 589 28.49 19.53 -27.35
C GLY A 589 27.24 20.16 -26.75
N GLU A 590 26.06 19.74 -27.21
CA GLU A 590 24.77 20.27 -26.72
C GLU A 590 24.57 20.00 -25.22
N ASN A 591 24.92 18.80 -24.74
CA ASN A 591 24.73 18.37 -23.35
C ASN A 591 26.01 17.87 -22.65
N TYR A 592 27.20 18.11 -23.21
CA TYR A 592 28.44 17.60 -22.60
C TYR A 592 29.65 18.53 -22.76
N ILE A 593 30.65 18.31 -21.90
CA ILE A 593 32.02 18.81 -22.06
C ILE A 593 33.02 17.66 -21.98
N ILE A 594 34.16 17.84 -22.64
CA ILE A 594 35.34 16.99 -22.55
C ILE A 594 36.52 17.87 -22.13
N VAL A 595 37.16 17.49 -21.03
CA VAL A 595 38.33 18.16 -20.46
C VAL A 595 39.47 17.16 -20.26
N PRO A 596 40.73 17.61 -20.14
CA PRO A 596 41.87 16.73 -19.94
C PRO A 596 41.71 15.88 -18.68
N TYR A 597 42.08 14.61 -18.76
CA TYR A 597 42.21 13.78 -17.56
C TYR A 597 43.46 14.19 -16.78
N LEU A 598 43.25 14.72 -15.58
CA LEU A 598 44.32 15.18 -14.71
C LEU A 598 44.59 14.16 -13.61
N LYS A 599 45.78 13.54 -13.64
CA LYS A 599 46.18 12.57 -12.62
C LYS A 599 46.57 13.30 -11.33
N THR A 600 45.78 13.10 -10.27
CA THR A 600 46.11 13.61 -8.93
C THR A 600 47.14 12.71 -8.23
N ASN A 601 47.91 13.28 -7.30
CA ASN A 601 48.83 12.52 -6.46
C ASN A 601 48.05 11.62 -5.48
N LYS A 602 48.31 10.31 -5.49
CA LYS A 602 47.62 9.31 -4.63
C LYS A 602 47.66 9.67 -3.13
N MET A 603 48.76 10.26 -2.64
CA MET A 603 48.85 10.65 -1.22
C MET A 603 47.83 11.73 -0.83
N THR A 604 47.32 12.49 -1.80
CA THR A 604 46.35 13.56 -1.61
C THR A 604 44.90 13.08 -1.65
N GLU A 605 44.66 11.77 -1.83
CA GLU A 605 43.36 11.14 -1.64
C GLU A 605 42.94 11.19 -0.16
N SER A 606 43.91 11.17 0.77
CA SER A 606 43.63 11.41 2.18
C SER A 606 43.33 12.89 2.44
N TRP A 607 42.12 13.17 2.92
CA TRP A 607 41.68 14.51 3.31
C TRP A 607 42.66 15.22 4.24
N HIS A 608 43.22 14.51 5.22
CA HIS A 608 44.15 15.09 6.20
C HIS A 608 45.45 15.55 5.54
N ILE A 609 46.00 14.74 4.64
CA ILE A 609 47.25 15.04 3.93
C ILE A 609 47.02 16.18 2.94
N LYS A 610 45.94 16.11 2.15
CA LYS A 610 45.54 17.16 1.21
C LYS A 610 45.40 18.51 1.91
N LYS A 611 44.71 18.53 3.06
CA LYS A 611 44.54 19.73 3.88
C LYS A 611 45.88 20.35 4.30
N GLN A 612 46.83 19.53 4.77
CA GLN A 612 48.15 20.05 5.18
C GLN A 612 48.95 20.60 4.00
N ILE A 613 48.90 19.93 2.85
CA ILE A 613 49.58 20.37 1.63
C ILE A 613 49.00 21.70 1.15
N LEU A 614 47.66 21.83 1.09
CA LEU A 614 47.01 23.09 0.73
C LEU A 614 47.37 24.22 1.70
N LYS A 615 47.37 23.96 3.01
CA LYS A 615 47.74 24.95 4.04
C LYS A 615 49.19 25.42 3.93
N ARG A 616 50.14 24.51 3.66
CA ARG A 616 51.59 24.82 3.71
C ARG A 616 52.17 25.26 2.38
N LYS A 617 51.67 24.75 1.26
CA LYS A 617 52.30 24.91 -0.06
C LYS A 617 51.45 25.67 -1.08
N HIS A 618 50.12 25.60 -0.99
CA HIS A 618 49.24 26.16 -2.03
C HIS A 618 48.34 27.32 -1.57
N LYS A 619 48.69 27.95 -0.44
CA LYS A 619 47.88 29.02 0.15
C LYS A 619 47.79 30.24 -0.77
N GLN A 620 48.89 30.59 -1.42
CA GLN A 620 48.93 31.75 -2.33
C GLN A 620 48.09 31.48 -3.58
N GLU A 621 48.22 30.31 -4.19
CA GLU A 621 47.46 29.91 -5.37
C GLU A 621 45.94 29.92 -5.10
N ILE A 622 45.51 29.48 -3.91
CA ILE A 622 44.10 29.54 -3.52
C ILE A 622 43.59 30.99 -3.47
N PHE A 623 44.38 31.93 -2.93
CA PHE A 623 44.02 33.35 -2.95
C PHE A 623 44.05 33.93 -4.36
N SER A 624 45.02 33.54 -5.20
CA SER A 624 45.08 33.97 -6.60
C SER A 624 43.87 33.52 -7.41
N ILE A 625 43.39 32.28 -7.19
CA ILE A 625 42.15 31.78 -7.80
C ILE A 625 40.97 32.64 -7.35
N ASN A 626 40.84 32.86 -6.05
CA ASN A 626 39.76 33.65 -5.48
C ASN A 626 39.75 35.09 -6.02
N GLU A 627 40.91 35.74 -6.07
CA GLU A 627 41.09 37.08 -6.62
C GLU A 627 40.77 37.14 -8.10
N PHE A 628 41.17 36.13 -8.88
CA PHE A 628 40.86 36.05 -10.31
C PHE A 628 39.35 36.06 -10.57
N PHE A 629 38.58 35.17 -9.93
CA PHE A 629 37.13 35.11 -10.12
C PHE A 629 36.44 36.38 -9.60
N TYR A 630 36.84 36.89 -8.43
CA TYR A 630 36.31 38.13 -7.88
C TYR A 630 36.54 39.34 -8.80
N ASN A 631 37.74 39.47 -9.38
CA ASN A 631 38.08 40.56 -10.29
C ASN A 631 37.28 40.49 -11.59
N LYS A 632 36.96 39.28 -12.06
CA LYS A 632 36.07 39.03 -13.20
C LYS A 632 34.58 39.19 -12.86
N GLY A 633 34.23 39.46 -11.60
CA GLY A 633 32.84 39.66 -11.18
C GLY A 633 32.08 38.37 -10.86
N TYR A 634 32.79 37.28 -10.58
CA TYR A 634 32.19 35.97 -10.30
C TYR A 634 32.56 35.41 -8.92
N ALA A 635 31.77 34.47 -8.45
CA ALA A 635 32.03 33.63 -7.29
C ALA A 635 31.90 32.14 -7.65
N LEU A 636 32.78 31.32 -7.13
CA LEU A 636 32.67 29.88 -7.11
C LEU A 636 31.90 29.43 -5.85
N ILE A 637 30.59 29.29 -5.96
CA ILE A 637 29.73 28.92 -4.83
C ILE A 637 30.10 27.55 -4.25
N ASP A 638 30.57 26.64 -5.10
CA ASP A 638 31.07 25.32 -4.69
C ASP A 638 32.60 25.23 -4.57
N PHE A 639 33.26 26.32 -4.15
CA PHE A 639 34.70 26.29 -3.94
C PHE A 639 35.07 25.55 -2.65
N HIS A 640 35.59 24.34 -2.79
CA HIS A 640 36.09 23.56 -1.67
C HIS A 640 37.26 22.65 -2.08
N PRO A 641 38.05 22.12 -1.13
CA PRO A 641 39.22 21.33 -1.48
C PRO A 641 38.92 20.00 -2.21
N GLY A 642 37.67 19.55 -2.28
CA GLY A 642 37.29 18.40 -3.09
C GLY A 642 37.43 18.70 -4.58
N ASN A 643 37.08 19.93 -4.98
CA ASN A 643 37.14 20.45 -6.34
C ASN A 643 38.54 20.97 -6.75
N ILE A 644 39.57 20.68 -5.94
CA ILE A 644 40.97 21.04 -6.22
C ILE A 644 41.78 19.78 -6.45
N LEU A 645 42.40 19.65 -7.63
CA LEU A 645 43.31 18.58 -7.99
C LEU A 645 44.77 19.03 -7.79
N LEU A 646 45.60 18.15 -7.20
CA LEU A 646 47.03 18.37 -7.03
C LEU A 646 47.77 17.49 -8.02
N THR A 647 48.16 18.09 -9.15
CA THR A 647 48.74 17.41 -10.31
C THR A 647 50.26 17.65 -10.39
N SER A 648 50.94 16.93 -11.28
CA SER A 648 52.36 17.21 -11.59
C SER A 648 52.59 18.59 -12.22
N GLU A 649 51.56 19.16 -12.84
CA GLU A 649 51.59 20.50 -13.48
C GLU A 649 51.15 21.61 -12.52
N GLY A 650 50.97 21.28 -11.23
CA GLY A 650 50.49 22.21 -10.22
C GLY A 650 49.01 22.00 -9.85
N LEU A 651 48.46 23.01 -9.18
CA LEU A 651 47.09 23.00 -8.67
C LEU A 651 46.11 23.26 -9.83
N LYS A 652 45.05 22.45 -9.93
CA LYS A 652 43.95 22.68 -10.89
C LYS A 652 42.61 22.67 -10.18
N VAL A 653 41.69 23.55 -10.59
CA VAL A 653 40.32 23.62 -10.09
C VAL A 653 39.39 22.97 -11.10
N ILE A 654 38.42 22.22 -10.61
CA ILE A 654 37.40 21.54 -11.41
C ILE A 654 36.01 21.85 -10.84
N ASP A 655 34.98 21.45 -11.58
CA ASP A 655 33.56 21.54 -11.20
C ASP A 655 33.08 22.99 -10.99
N PHE A 656 32.66 23.61 -12.09
CA PHE A 656 32.23 25.01 -12.15
C PHE A 656 30.71 25.19 -12.31
N GLU A 657 29.94 24.13 -12.03
CA GLU A 657 28.47 24.10 -12.18
C GLU A 657 27.74 25.26 -11.47
N PHE A 658 28.30 25.73 -10.36
CA PHE A 658 27.73 26.78 -9.52
C PHE A 658 28.53 28.08 -9.60
N LEU A 659 29.08 28.40 -10.78
CA LEU A 659 29.59 29.74 -11.05
C LEU A 659 28.45 30.75 -10.91
N TYR A 660 28.62 31.73 -10.03
CA TYR A 660 27.68 32.81 -9.81
C TYR A 660 28.29 34.13 -10.29
N GLN A 661 27.52 34.93 -11.02
CA GLN A 661 27.88 36.29 -11.38
C GLN A 661 27.31 37.23 -10.34
N TYR A 662 28.13 38.08 -9.73
CA TYR A 662 27.64 39.03 -8.74
C TYR A 662 26.71 40.05 -9.39
N GLU A 663 25.51 40.22 -8.83
CA GLU A 663 24.67 41.39 -9.08
C GLU A 663 25.32 42.65 -8.48
N GLN A 664 25.67 42.55 -7.19
CA GLN A 664 26.46 43.53 -6.48
C GLN A 664 27.71 42.85 -5.91
N ARG A 665 28.86 43.13 -6.52
CA ARG A 665 30.13 42.58 -6.06
C ARG A 665 30.44 43.11 -4.64
N PRO A 666 30.88 42.25 -3.70
CA PRO A 666 31.35 42.68 -2.39
C PRO A 666 32.42 43.77 -2.51
N PRO A 667 32.58 44.64 -1.49
CA PRO A 667 33.52 45.76 -1.55
C PRO A 667 34.99 45.32 -1.57
N SER A 668 35.29 44.11 -1.07
CA SER A 668 36.63 43.56 -1.07
C SER A 668 36.65 42.07 -1.42
N VAL A 669 37.77 41.60 -1.99
CA VAL A 669 38.02 40.18 -2.25
C VAL A 669 37.93 39.33 -0.97
N ARG A 670 38.27 39.92 0.19
CA ARG A 670 38.18 39.25 1.49
C ARG A 670 36.76 38.97 1.93
N ASP A 671 35.76 39.56 1.28
CA ASP A 671 34.34 39.37 1.52
C ASP A 671 33.68 38.52 0.43
N SER A 672 34.46 37.92 -0.48
CA SER A 672 33.91 37.09 -1.55
C SER A 672 33.21 35.84 -1.00
N PHE A 673 32.23 35.35 -1.75
CA PHE A 673 31.42 34.18 -1.36
C PHE A 673 32.21 32.88 -1.40
N ASP A 674 33.25 32.78 -2.23
CA ASP A 674 34.09 31.58 -2.40
C ASP A 674 34.72 31.13 -1.07
N LEU A 675 35.21 32.09 -0.27
CA LEU A 675 35.90 31.82 0.99
C LEU A 675 35.03 32.09 2.23
N ASN A 676 34.07 33.01 2.16
CA ASN A 676 33.20 33.34 3.31
C ASN A 676 31.83 32.68 3.30
N GLY A 677 31.49 31.95 2.23
CA GLY A 677 30.12 31.49 1.99
C GLY A 677 29.23 32.62 1.46
N PHE A 678 28.04 32.23 1.01
CA PHE A 678 27.01 33.10 0.46
C PHE A 678 25.96 33.48 1.53
N PRO A 679 25.10 34.49 1.30
CA PRO A 679 24.03 34.88 2.23
C PRO A 679 23.06 33.74 2.61
N GLU A 680 22.39 33.83 3.77
CA GLU A 680 21.44 32.78 4.20
C GLU A 680 20.20 32.71 3.28
N ASP A 681 19.81 33.84 2.71
CA ASP A 681 18.73 34.06 1.75
C ASP A 681 19.18 33.94 0.28
N PHE A 682 20.33 33.34 0.01
CA PHE A 682 20.84 33.13 -1.36
C PHE A 682 19.84 32.31 -2.20
N ALA A 683 19.21 32.99 -3.17
CA ALA A 683 18.11 32.46 -3.99
C ALA A 683 18.59 31.65 -5.22
N GLU A 684 19.86 31.79 -5.58
CA GLU A 684 20.45 31.15 -6.77
C GLU A 684 20.82 29.68 -6.55
N ASP A 685 21.21 29.02 -7.66
CA ASP A 685 21.64 27.62 -7.64
C ASP A 685 22.77 27.39 -6.62
N ARG A 686 22.59 26.41 -5.72
CA ARG A 686 23.58 26.05 -4.71
C ARG A 686 23.78 24.54 -4.59
N PRO A 687 24.99 24.09 -4.20
CA PRO A 687 25.24 22.70 -3.88
C PRO A 687 24.32 22.17 -2.78
N TYR A 688 23.82 20.94 -2.93
CA TYR A 688 22.87 20.36 -1.98
C TYR A 688 23.52 20.02 -0.63
N GLY A 689 22.83 20.36 0.47
CA GLY A 689 23.24 20.02 1.82
C GLY A 689 24.40 20.86 2.37
N ILE A 690 24.71 21.99 1.72
CA ILE A 690 25.81 22.88 2.12
C ILE A 690 25.22 24.16 2.69
N PHE A 691 25.59 24.44 3.94
CA PHE A 691 25.20 25.66 4.62
C PHE A 691 26.29 26.74 4.49
N PRO A 692 25.93 28.03 4.35
CA PRO A 692 26.88 29.14 4.23
C PRO A 692 28.07 29.07 5.20
N LYS A 693 27.78 28.88 6.49
CA LYS A 693 28.78 28.88 7.57
C LYS A 693 29.78 27.72 7.47
N GLN A 694 29.40 26.61 6.85
CA GLN A 694 30.29 25.45 6.71
C GLN A 694 31.47 25.74 5.77
N ARG A 695 31.22 26.45 4.66
CA ARG A 695 32.27 26.82 3.68
C ARG A 695 33.30 27.76 4.31
N ARG A 696 32.82 28.80 5.01
CA ARG A 696 33.68 29.71 5.78
C ARG A 696 34.55 28.99 6.80
N ASN A 697 33.94 28.15 7.63
CA ASN A 697 34.65 27.44 8.69
C ASN A 697 35.69 26.45 8.14
N MET A 698 35.40 25.84 6.99
CA MET A 698 36.33 24.95 6.30
C MET A 698 37.55 25.71 5.80
N TRP A 699 37.39 26.79 5.04
CA TRP A 699 38.51 27.57 4.52
C TRP A 699 39.31 28.27 5.63
N LYS A 700 38.64 28.74 6.69
CA LYS A 700 39.31 29.26 7.89
C LYS A 700 40.32 28.29 8.48
N LYS A 701 40.02 26.99 8.51
CA LYS A 701 40.92 25.96 9.05
C LYS A 701 42.13 25.64 8.15
N ILE A 702 42.11 26.09 6.90
CA ILE A 702 43.13 25.79 5.88
C ILE A 702 44.01 27.01 5.65
N LEU A 703 43.39 28.18 5.45
CA LEU A 703 44.09 29.41 5.07
C LEU A 703 44.55 30.22 6.28
N TYR A 704 43.89 30.06 7.42
CA TYR A 704 44.23 30.68 8.69
C TYR A 704 44.59 29.57 9.71
#